data_AF-A0A9E2D0A5-F1
#
_entry.id   AF-A0A9E2D0A5-F1
#
_cell.length_a   1.000
_cell.length_b   1.000
_cell.length_c   1.000
_cell.angle_alpha   90.00
_cell.angle_beta   90.00
_cell.angle_gamma   90.00
#
_symmetry.space_group_name_H-M   'P 1'
#
loop_
_entity.id
_entity.type
_entity.pdbx_description
1 polymer ?
#
loop_
_entity_poly.entity_id
_entity_poly.type
_entity_poly.pdbx_seq_one_letter_code
_entity_poly.pdbx_strand_id
1 'polypeptide(L)'
;MFNHGVVNCRFRKAMVMSCKVLLLIAIFALPVATEAAALTVSKAQWDNQRQLLLLAGRCNIGDIVTIKDSAGGVVLGRTTKRTSRSWSMKVKIAQTNSVPCRVTANVGKIVAAKVVAGAPALCTNEPATSPSSGSYRLLAFNDLGMHCYDRDFSVFSLLPPFNVIHAQVVRKGGKPTILDDSQVDVYYRAVPDTRGSINTTSIGKSNFWDNVNDLFGMSLPDNQGILGATMPGAGNKQQLFSEYDPRYDWFTAPGIPILAVDDNNRVADYPMMRITAVNKKTRARLATTDIVLPVSAEMHCSNCHANGGVAADNRTAQSNGVLSWSVEPGMELAYRENILILHDAKNGTNLMNTKPVLCASCHYSPALDLAGTGPQGAQVVNPMLSFALHGVHGRTVNGTLPDANHPAIIPEDGTNSCYSCHPGSTTQCLRGAMGSAGIVCQDCHGGLLAVAGAYKDRTPWIDEPKCQSCHTGDAVQNRGGKIRWTTVYNPADPAATPLLAENKRFAEQNNTLFRNSRGHGGLACESCHGSTHAIWPSAEANDNVAALEIQGHAGTITECVACHGSGLNLTTNGPHGMHNVNDSRWNNNHSGFYEGNPAGCQACHGKDLRGTVLSRAAENRRFTLEEGGTVSVKKGKVIGCNLCHELP
;
A
#
# COMPACT_ATOMS: atom_id res chain seq x y z
N MET A 1 -17.85 -53.55 -38.63
CA MET A 1 -18.35 -54.72 -39.39
C MET A 1 -19.61 -55.21 -38.69
N PHE A 2 -20.71 -55.42 -39.44
CA PHE A 2 -21.91 -56.22 -39.06
C PHE A 2 -22.69 -55.87 -37.75
N ASN A 3 -24.02 -56.01 -37.65
CA ASN A 3 -25.06 -55.94 -38.70
C ASN A 3 -26.44 -55.50 -38.13
N HIS A 4 -27.47 -55.55 -38.99
CA HIS A 4 -28.92 -55.26 -38.85
C HIS A 4 -29.66 -55.64 -37.52
N GLY A 5 -30.90 -55.19 -37.27
CA GLY A 5 -31.88 -54.54 -38.17
C GLY A 5 -32.91 -53.62 -37.47
N VAL A 6 -33.61 -52.72 -38.17
CA VAL A 6 -34.75 -52.93 -39.11
C VAL A 6 -36.02 -53.37 -38.33
N VAL A 7 -37.01 -52.48 -38.15
CA VAL A 7 -38.21 -52.20 -38.99
C VAL A 7 -38.75 -50.81 -38.53
N ASN A 8 -39.33 -49.86 -39.28
CA ASN A 8 -39.80 -49.65 -40.69
C ASN A 8 -39.72 -48.10 -40.98
N CYS A 9 -39.94 -47.42 -42.12
CA CYS A 9 -40.57 -47.60 -43.46
C CYS A 9 -42.12 -47.70 -43.50
N ARG A 10 -42.91 -46.92 -44.28
CA ARG A 10 -42.77 -45.80 -45.27
C ARG A 10 -44.10 -45.00 -45.24
N PHE A 11 -44.25 -43.76 -45.75
CA PHE A 11 -44.20 -43.37 -47.18
C PHE A 11 -44.00 -41.85 -47.41
N ARG A 12 -43.82 -41.45 -48.69
CA ARG A 12 -43.60 -40.08 -49.20
C ARG A 12 -44.66 -39.72 -50.25
N LYS A 13 -44.64 -38.43 -50.67
CA LYS A 13 -45.23 -37.83 -51.90
C LYS A 13 -46.72 -37.44 -51.79
N ALA A 14 -47.23 -36.40 -52.48
CA ALA A 14 -46.57 -35.23 -53.09
C ALA A 14 -47.61 -34.13 -53.43
N MET A 15 -47.09 -32.93 -53.78
CA MET A 15 -47.66 -31.86 -54.61
C MET A 15 -49.14 -31.88 -55.10
N VAL A 16 -49.79 -30.71 -54.89
CA VAL A 16 -50.56 -29.92 -55.89
C VAL A 16 -52.10 -30.09 -56.04
N MET A 17 -52.77 -28.94 -55.84
CA MET A 17 -54.06 -28.44 -56.39
C MET A 17 -55.46 -28.82 -55.83
N SER A 18 -56.31 -27.78 -55.86
CA SER A 18 -57.77 -27.77 -56.10
C SER A 18 -58.80 -27.97 -54.97
N CYS A 19 -59.00 -26.89 -54.21
CA CYS A 19 -60.27 -26.13 -54.09
C CYS A 19 -61.56 -26.76 -53.47
N LYS A 20 -62.09 -26.08 -52.43
CA LYS A 20 -63.42 -26.23 -51.78
C LYS A 20 -63.57 -27.52 -50.92
N VAL A 21 -64.37 -27.58 -49.84
CA VAL A 21 -65.37 -26.67 -49.23
C VAL A 21 -65.01 -26.42 -47.74
N LEU A 22 -65.53 -25.35 -47.11
CA LEU A 22 -65.39 -25.08 -45.68
C LEU A 22 -66.14 -26.07 -44.78
N LEU A 23 -65.55 -26.41 -43.63
CA LEU A 23 -66.27 -26.68 -42.39
C LEU A 23 -65.40 -26.26 -41.19
N LEU A 24 -65.92 -25.42 -40.28
CA LEU A 24 -65.16 -24.96 -39.11
C LEU A 24 -65.37 -25.90 -37.92
N ILE A 25 -64.27 -26.34 -37.30
CA ILE A 25 -64.24 -26.83 -35.91
C ILE A 25 -63.06 -26.13 -35.23
N ALA A 26 -63.33 -25.42 -34.13
CA ALA A 26 -62.31 -24.75 -33.34
C ALA A 26 -61.78 -25.67 -32.23
N ILE A 27 -60.46 -25.70 -32.04
CA ILE A 27 -59.80 -26.42 -30.94
C ILE A 27 -58.93 -25.43 -30.17
N PHE A 28 -59.10 -25.38 -28.86
CA PHE A 28 -58.27 -24.56 -27.96
C PHE A 28 -56.84 -25.12 -27.88
N ALA A 29 -55.85 -24.25 -28.02
CA ALA A 29 -54.46 -24.53 -27.67
C ALA A 29 -54.02 -23.53 -26.58
N LEU A 30 -53.83 -24.01 -25.35
CA LEU A 30 -53.30 -23.19 -24.26
C LEU A 30 -51.78 -23.03 -24.43
N PRO A 31 -51.24 -21.79 -24.46
CA PRO A 31 -49.81 -21.58 -24.57
C PRO A 31 -49.11 -21.89 -23.24
N VAL A 32 -48.13 -22.80 -23.27
CA VAL A 32 -47.23 -23.04 -22.12
C VAL A 32 -46.30 -21.83 -21.97
N ALA A 33 -46.60 -20.95 -21.02
CA ALA A 33 -45.75 -19.82 -20.70
C ALA A 33 -44.42 -20.31 -20.10
N THR A 34 -43.32 -20.19 -20.85
CA THR A 34 -41.99 -20.50 -20.33
C THR A 34 -41.57 -19.42 -19.33
N GLU A 35 -41.66 -19.71 -18.03
CA GLU A 35 -41.27 -18.77 -16.97
C GLU A 35 -39.90 -18.12 -17.23
N ALA A 36 -39.78 -16.82 -16.98
CA ALA A 36 -38.50 -16.13 -17.03
C ALA A 36 -37.59 -16.64 -15.88
N ALA A 37 -36.30 -16.84 -16.17
CA ALA A 37 -35.35 -17.21 -15.15
C ALA A 37 -34.98 -15.97 -14.31
N ALA A 38 -35.35 -15.97 -13.03
CA ALA A 38 -34.91 -14.94 -12.10
C ALA A 38 -33.37 -14.87 -12.04
N LEU A 39 -32.82 -13.65 -12.14
CA LEU A 39 -31.39 -13.42 -11.98
C LEU A 39 -30.98 -13.83 -10.57
N THR A 40 -29.99 -14.73 -10.46
CA THR A 40 -29.52 -15.25 -9.18
C THR A 40 -28.02 -15.43 -9.19
N VAL A 41 -27.41 -15.37 -8.00
CA VAL A 41 -26.04 -15.87 -7.74
C VAL A 41 -26.20 -17.11 -6.85
N SER A 42 -26.10 -18.30 -7.43
CA SER A 42 -26.22 -19.56 -6.69
C SER A 42 -24.95 -19.89 -5.91
N LYS A 43 -23.77 -19.56 -6.45
CA LYS A 43 -22.46 -19.72 -5.80
C LYS A 43 -21.66 -18.43 -5.87
N ALA A 44 -21.06 -18.06 -4.74
CA ALA A 44 -19.93 -17.15 -4.67
C ALA A 44 -19.00 -17.67 -3.56
N GLN A 45 -17.78 -18.06 -3.91
CA GLN A 45 -16.81 -18.67 -3.00
C GLN A 45 -15.39 -18.21 -3.35
N TRP A 46 -14.58 -17.88 -2.34
CA TRP A 46 -13.15 -17.66 -2.50
C TRP A 46 -12.39 -18.99 -2.41
N ASP A 47 -11.49 -19.23 -3.36
CA ASP A 47 -10.50 -20.30 -3.35
C ASP A 47 -9.13 -19.67 -3.08
N ASN A 48 -8.78 -19.56 -1.80
CA ASN A 48 -7.53 -18.94 -1.34
C ASN A 48 -6.28 -19.69 -1.86
N GLN A 49 -6.37 -21.00 -2.06
CA GLN A 49 -5.26 -21.80 -2.60
C GLN A 49 -4.96 -21.46 -4.07
N ARG A 50 -6.00 -21.15 -4.85
CA ARG A 50 -5.86 -20.80 -6.28
C ARG A 50 -5.91 -19.30 -6.58
N GLN A 51 -6.19 -18.46 -5.58
CA GLN A 51 -6.51 -17.03 -5.72
C GLN A 51 -7.66 -16.78 -6.73
N LEU A 52 -8.71 -17.61 -6.66
CA LEU A 52 -9.86 -17.57 -7.56
C LEU A 52 -11.19 -17.32 -6.83
N LEU A 53 -11.91 -16.30 -7.27
CA LEU A 53 -13.30 -16.09 -6.92
C LEU A 53 -14.19 -16.93 -7.86
N LEU A 54 -14.80 -17.98 -7.30
CA LEU A 54 -15.63 -18.96 -7.99
C LEU A 54 -17.11 -18.56 -7.91
N LEU A 55 -17.70 -18.24 -9.06
CA LEU A 55 -19.03 -17.68 -9.19
C LEU A 55 -19.93 -18.56 -10.07
N ALA A 56 -21.21 -18.69 -9.69
CA ALA A 56 -22.24 -19.28 -10.53
C ALA A 56 -23.64 -18.75 -10.20
N GLY A 57 -24.59 -18.92 -11.12
CA GLY A 57 -25.96 -18.45 -10.96
C GLY A 57 -26.87 -18.77 -12.15
N ARG A 58 -28.05 -18.17 -12.17
CA ARG A 58 -28.99 -18.23 -13.30
C ARG A 58 -29.34 -16.84 -13.84
N CYS A 59 -29.72 -16.80 -15.10
CA CYS A 59 -30.17 -15.63 -15.87
C CYS A 59 -31.05 -16.10 -17.04
N ASN A 60 -31.64 -15.17 -17.79
CA ASN A 60 -32.32 -15.50 -19.04
C ASN A 60 -31.32 -15.77 -20.17
N ILE A 61 -31.80 -16.39 -21.24
CA ILE A 61 -31.00 -16.64 -22.44
C ILE A 61 -30.84 -15.32 -23.19
N GLY A 62 -29.60 -14.93 -23.46
CA GLY A 62 -29.24 -13.64 -24.07
C GLY A 62 -28.76 -12.58 -23.07
N ASP A 63 -29.02 -12.74 -21.76
CA ASP A 63 -28.61 -11.79 -20.73
C ASP A 63 -27.08 -11.58 -20.71
N ILE A 64 -26.66 -10.32 -20.58
CA ILE A 64 -25.27 -9.94 -20.27
C ILE A 64 -25.18 -9.71 -18.76
N VAL A 65 -24.75 -10.74 -18.03
CA VAL A 65 -24.57 -10.68 -16.58
C VAL A 65 -23.26 -9.96 -16.28
N THR A 66 -23.35 -8.76 -15.71
CA THR A 66 -22.20 -7.99 -15.21
C THR A 66 -22.01 -8.24 -13.73
N ILE A 67 -20.89 -8.85 -13.34
CA ILE A 67 -20.55 -9.04 -11.93
C ILE A 67 -19.77 -7.83 -11.42
N LYS A 68 -20.12 -7.37 -10.22
CA LYS A 68 -19.38 -6.35 -9.49
C LYS A 68 -19.10 -6.80 -8.06
N ASP A 69 -18.07 -6.21 -7.46
CA ASP A 69 -18.02 -6.07 -6.00
C ASP A 69 -19.21 -5.21 -5.51
N SER A 70 -19.68 -5.45 -4.28
CA SER A 70 -20.80 -4.73 -3.68
C SER A 70 -20.38 -3.50 -2.87
N ALA A 71 -19.12 -3.39 -2.45
CA ALA A 71 -18.64 -2.28 -1.62
C ALA A 71 -18.18 -1.09 -2.49
N GLY A 72 -17.23 -1.31 -3.40
CA GLY A 72 -16.72 -0.30 -4.34
C GLY A 72 -17.42 -0.27 -5.70
N GLY A 73 -18.28 -1.25 -6.01
CA GLY A 73 -19.01 -1.31 -7.29
C GLY A 73 -18.16 -1.66 -8.52
N VAL A 74 -16.89 -2.03 -8.31
CA VAL A 74 -15.90 -2.39 -9.33
C VAL A 74 -16.39 -3.59 -10.16
N VAL A 75 -16.31 -3.51 -11.49
CA VAL A 75 -16.73 -4.61 -12.39
C VAL A 75 -15.66 -5.70 -12.39
N LEU A 76 -15.99 -6.85 -11.80
CA LEU A 76 -15.12 -8.03 -11.69
C LEU A 76 -15.14 -8.91 -12.95
N GLY A 77 -16.14 -8.72 -13.82
CA GLY A 77 -16.25 -9.43 -15.08
C GLY A 77 -17.64 -9.36 -15.70
N ARG A 78 -17.77 -9.85 -16.93
CA ARG A 78 -19.04 -9.96 -17.66
C ARG A 78 -19.15 -11.32 -18.32
N THR A 79 -20.35 -11.89 -18.37
CA THR A 79 -20.61 -13.14 -19.09
C THR A 79 -21.97 -13.10 -19.77
N THR A 80 -22.06 -13.63 -20.99
CA THR A 80 -23.30 -13.70 -21.78
C THR A 80 -23.63 -15.16 -22.05
N LYS A 81 -24.88 -15.59 -21.80
CA LYS A 81 -25.30 -16.97 -22.05
C LYS A 81 -26.35 -17.04 -23.17
N ARG A 82 -25.90 -17.35 -24.38
CA ARG A 82 -26.72 -17.42 -25.60
C ARG A 82 -27.52 -18.73 -25.75
N THR A 83 -27.24 -19.76 -24.96
CA THR A 83 -27.82 -21.12 -25.12
C THR A 83 -28.20 -21.81 -23.80
N SER A 84 -28.06 -21.14 -22.65
CA SER A 84 -28.35 -21.73 -21.33
C SER A 84 -28.82 -20.68 -20.34
N ARG A 85 -29.70 -21.08 -19.41
CA ARG A 85 -30.17 -20.25 -18.29
C ARG A 85 -29.21 -20.23 -17.10
N SER A 86 -28.06 -20.93 -17.18
CA SER A 86 -27.07 -21.01 -16.09
C SER A 86 -25.74 -20.37 -16.49
N TRP A 87 -25.19 -19.55 -15.60
CA TRP A 87 -23.91 -18.87 -15.78
C TRP A 87 -22.89 -19.27 -14.70
N SER A 88 -21.61 -19.16 -15.05
CA SER A 88 -20.47 -19.49 -14.19
C SER A 88 -19.26 -18.68 -14.62
N MET A 89 -18.48 -18.21 -13.65
CA MET A 89 -17.25 -17.44 -13.89
C MET A 89 -16.19 -17.78 -12.84
N LYS A 90 -14.93 -17.72 -13.23
CA LYS A 90 -13.78 -17.71 -12.32
C LYS A 90 -13.09 -16.37 -12.52
N VAL A 91 -12.92 -15.59 -11.46
CA VAL A 91 -12.15 -14.33 -11.50
C VAL A 91 -10.86 -14.56 -10.74
N LYS A 92 -9.71 -14.39 -11.39
CA LYS A 92 -8.44 -14.24 -10.68
C LYS A 92 -8.40 -12.81 -10.15
N ILE A 93 -8.32 -12.66 -8.83
CA ILE A 93 -8.12 -11.34 -8.22
C ILE A 93 -6.64 -10.98 -8.40
N ALA A 94 -6.36 -9.77 -8.90
CA ALA A 94 -4.99 -9.28 -9.04
C ALA A 94 -4.42 -8.90 -7.67
N GLN A 95 -3.09 -8.96 -7.49
CA GLN A 95 -2.45 -8.81 -6.16
C GLN A 95 -2.90 -7.57 -5.39
N THR A 96 -3.12 -6.44 -6.07
CA THR A 96 -3.54 -5.16 -5.47
C THR A 96 -5.01 -5.08 -5.02
N ASN A 97 -5.84 -6.06 -5.38
CA ASN A 97 -7.29 -6.02 -5.16
C ASN A 97 -7.69 -6.92 -3.98
N SER A 98 -8.56 -6.41 -3.11
CA SER A 98 -9.16 -7.21 -2.05
C SER A 98 -10.15 -8.25 -2.58
N VAL A 99 -10.33 -9.32 -1.82
CA VAL A 99 -11.38 -10.31 -2.07
C VAL A 99 -12.73 -9.69 -1.70
N PRO A 100 -13.69 -9.58 -2.65
CA PRO A 100 -14.94 -8.89 -2.41
C PRO A 100 -15.80 -9.69 -1.41
N CYS A 101 -16.15 -9.08 -0.29
CA CYS A 101 -16.98 -9.71 0.76
C CYS A 101 -18.36 -10.14 0.24
N ARG A 102 -18.88 -9.44 -0.77
CA ARG A 102 -20.17 -9.71 -1.41
C ARG A 102 -20.09 -9.31 -2.88
N VAL A 103 -20.64 -10.13 -3.77
CA VAL A 103 -20.78 -9.80 -5.19
C VAL A 103 -22.21 -9.45 -5.55
N THR A 104 -22.38 -8.57 -6.55
CA THR A 104 -23.64 -8.37 -7.26
C THR A 104 -23.54 -8.88 -8.70
N ALA A 105 -24.53 -9.65 -9.14
CA ALA A 105 -24.81 -9.88 -10.54
C ALA A 105 -25.86 -8.87 -11.02
N ASN A 106 -25.61 -8.23 -12.15
CA ASN A 106 -26.43 -7.14 -12.68
C ASN A 106 -26.84 -7.45 -14.13
N VAL A 107 -28.14 -7.32 -14.44
CA VAL A 107 -28.70 -7.36 -15.80
C VAL A 107 -29.65 -6.18 -15.95
N GLY A 108 -29.24 -5.16 -16.70
CA GLY A 108 -29.96 -3.88 -16.76
C GLY A 108 -30.08 -3.24 -15.37
N LYS A 109 -31.32 -3.09 -14.88
CA LYS A 109 -31.63 -2.63 -13.50
C LYS A 109 -31.83 -3.78 -12.49
N ILE A 110 -31.85 -5.04 -12.93
CA ILE A 110 -32.06 -6.20 -12.04
C ILE A 110 -30.74 -6.56 -11.38
N VAL A 111 -30.74 -6.72 -10.06
CA VAL A 111 -29.55 -7.00 -9.25
C VAL A 111 -29.80 -8.22 -8.35
N ALA A 112 -28.86 -9.15 -8.32
CA ALA A 112 -28.86 -10.28 -7.38
C ALA A 112 -27.52 -10.33 -6.63
N ALA A 113 -27.55 -10.34 -5.30
CA ALA A 113 -26.35 -10.27 -4.46
C ALA A 113 -26.08 -11.57 -3.69
N LYS A 114 -24.81 -11.91 -3.47
CA LYS A 114 -24.41 -13.02 -2.58
C LYS A 114 -23.10 -12.75 -1.86
N VAL A 115 -23.06 -13.07 -0.56
CA VAL A 115 -21.85 -13.08 0.27
C VAL A 115 -20.87 -14.12 -0.27
N VAL A 116 -19.59 -13.78 -0.32
CA VAL A 116 -18.54 -14.70 -0.78
C VAL A 116 -18.13 -15.63 0.36
N ALA A 117 -18.46 -16.91 0.23
CA ALA A 117 -18.06 -17.92 1.21
C ALA A 117 -16.53 -18.08 1.22
N GLY A 118 -15.91 -18.04 2.40
CA GLY A 118 -14.45 -18.11 2.55
C GLY A 118 -13.70 -16.81 2.24
N ALA A 119 -14.39 -15.67 2.09
CA ALA A 119 -13.73 -14.36 2.08
C ALA A 119 -13.06 -14.07 3.44
N PRO A 120 -12.03 -13.18 3.49
CA PRO A 120 -11.25 -12.93 4.71
C PRO A 120 -12.05 -12.40 5.91
N ALA A 121 -11.46 -12.45 7.10
CA ALA A 121 -12.14 -12.11 8.36
C ALA A 121 -12.69 -10.67 8.42
N LEU A 122 -12.10 -9.72 7.66
CA LEU A 122 -12.59 -8.36 7.49
C LEU A 122 -13.96 -8.26 6.79
N CYS A 123 -14.51 -9.38 6.31
CA CYS A 123 -15.83 -9.49 5.67
C CYS A 123 -16.97 -9.90 6.61
N THR A 124 -16.78 -9.90 7.92
CA THR A 124 -17.89 -10.05 8.90
C THR A 124 -18.94 -8.96 8.73
N ASN A 125 -20.21 -9.26 8.99
CA ASN A 125 -21.28 -8.24 9.02
C ASN A 125 -21.26 -7.36 10.29
N GLU A 126 -20.22 -7.47 11.12
CA GLU A 126 -19.83 -6.39 12.02
C GLU A 126 -19.47 -5.18 11.15
N PRO A 127 -20.20 -4.05 11.21
CA PRO A 127 -19.73 -2.84 10.55
C PRO A 127 -18.39 -2.45 11.20
N ALA A 128 -17.45 -1.93 10.40
CA ALA A 128 -16.25 -1.28 10.93
C ALA A 128 -16.71 -0.31 12.03
N THR A 129 -16.29 -0.56 13.28
CA THR A 129 -16.94 -0.01 14.48
C THR A 129 -17.07 1.50 14.32
N SER A 130 -18.32 1.97 14.19
CA SER A 130 -18.65 3.32 13.70
C SER A 130 -17.65 4.35 14.23
N PRO A 131 -17.08 5.25 13.42
CA PRO A 131 -15.96 6.12 13.84
C PRO A 131 -16.19 6.84 15.19
N SER A 132 -17.44 7.20 15.49
CA SER A 132 -17.90 7.77 16.76
C SER A 132 -17.90 6.82 17.96
N SER A 133 -18.10 5.52 17.77
CA SER A 133 -18.20 4.47 18.80
C SER A 133 -16.89 4.19 19.56
N GLY A 134 -17.02 3.58 20.74
CA GLY A 134 -15.91 3.35 21.67
C GLY A 134 -15.41 4.62 22.36
N SER A 135 -14.81 4.46 23.55
CA SER A 135 -14.18 5.56 24.32
C SER A 135 -12.70 5.77 23.96
N TYR A 136 -12.14 4.90 23.13
CA TYR A 136 -10.73 4.90 22.74
C TYR A 136 -10.60 4.66 21.23
N ARG A 137 -9.50 5.14 20.65
CA ARG A 137 -9.08 4.89 19.28
C ARG A 137 -7.61 4.47 19.31
N LEU A 138 -7.29 3.38 18.63
CA LEU A 138 -5.92 2.97 18.36
C LEU A 138 -5.56 3.47 16.97
N LEU A 139 -4.42 4.15 16.85
CA LEU A 139 -3.83 4.60 15.59
C LEU A 139 -2.48 3.90 15.49
N ALA A 140 -2.24 3.14 14.43
CA ALA A 140 -0.99 2.39 14.26
C ALA A 140 -0.60 2.33 12.79
N PHE A 141 0.69 2.18 12.54
CA PHE A 141 1.31 2.30 11.22
C PHE A 141 2.70 1.65 11.22
N ASN A 142 3.25 1.40 10.04
CA ASN A 142 4.69 1.17 9.83
C ASN A 142 5.35 2.46 9.32
N ASP A 143 6.67 2.58 9.41
CA ASP A 143 7.44 3.84 9.27
C ASP A 143 7.97 4.14 7.86
N LEU A 144 8.15 3.12 7.02
CA LEU A 144 8.75 3.22 5.67
C LEU A 144 7.78 2.93 4.51
N GLY A 145 6.61 2.37 4.79
CA GLY A 145 5.67 1.84 3.78
C GLY A 145 6.15 0.60 3.03
N MET A 146 7.43 0.24 3.15
CA MET A 146 8.03 -1.02 2.76
C MET A 146 9.41 -1.20 3.37
N HIS A 147 9.68 -2.39 3.91
CA HIS A 147 11.05 -2.84 4.17
C HIS A 147 11.55 -3.76 3.05
N CYS A 148 12.86 -3.73 2.78
CA CYS A 148 13.52 -4.53 1.76
C CYS A 148 14.55 -5.44 2.43
N TYR A 149 14.59 -6.73 2.13
CA TYR A 149 15.54 -7.67 2.74
C TYR A 149 16.14 -8.66 1.73
N ASP A 150 17.33 -9.18 2.01
CA ASP A 150 17.98 -10.18 1.15
C ASP A 150 17.20 -11.51 1.14
N ARG A 151 17.04 -12.14 -0.04
CA ARG A 151 16.41 -13.48 -0.12
C ARG A 151 17.28 -14.58 0.49
N ASP A 152 18.60 -14.43 0.41
CA ASP A 152 19.60 -15.35 0.91
C ASP A 152 20.68 -14.58 1.67
N PHE A 153 21.13 -15.15 2.80
CA PHE A 153 22.10 -14.55 3.73
C PHE A 153 23.47 -15.25 3.74
N SER A 154 23.70 -16.25 2.88
CA SER A 154 24.89 -17.13 2.90
C SER A 154 26.11 -16.58 2.14
N VAL A 155 25.91 -15.56 1.30
CA VAL A 155 26.97 -14.95 0.49
C VAL A 155 27.28 -13.53 0.96
N PHE A 156 26.26 -12.67 0.98
CA PHE A 156 26.33 -11.34 1.59
C PHE A 156 24.96 -10.90 2.09
N SER A 157 24.91 -9.84 2.89
CA SER A 157 23.68 -9.12 3.21
C SER A 157 23.82 -7.61 3.04
N LEU A 158 22.79 -7.00 2.45
CA LEU A 158 22.53 -5.57 2.40
C LEU A 158 21.56 -5.14 3.51
N LEU A 159 20.48 -5.90 3.73
CA LEU A 159 19.43 -5.61 4.71
C LEU A 159 18.80 -6.90 5.30
N PRO A 160 18.71 -7.03 6.63
CA PRO A 160 18.11 -8.19 7.29
C PRO A 160 16.56 -8.16 7.23
N PRO A 161 15.86 -9.26 7.57
CA PRO A 161 14.41 -9.29 7.73
C PRO A 161 13.99 -8.33 8.84
N PHE A 162 13.09 -7.39 8.53
CA PHE A 162 12.79 -6.26 9.41
C PHE A 162 11.44 -5.62 9.07
N ASN A 163 10.83 -4.99 10.06
CA ASN A 163 9.78 -4.00 9.94
C ASN A 163 9.70 -3.24 11.27
N VAL A 164 9.28 -1.97 11.24
CA VAL A 164 8.98 -1.21 12.46
C VAL A 164 7.50 -0.88 12.45
N ILE A 165 6.84 -1.08 13.59
CA ILE A 165 5.47 -0.60 13.80
C ILE A 165 5.39 0.33 15.01
N HIS A 166 4.62 1.40 14.84
CA HIS A 166 4.36 2.41 15.85
C HIS A 166 2.86 2.45 16.17
N ALA A 167 2.50 2.82 17.41
CA ALA A 167 1.12 2.89 17.84
C ALA A 167 0.87 4.02 18.87
N GLN A 168 -0.18 4.82 18.64
CA GLN A 168 -0.67 5.82 19.57
C GLN A 168 -2.08 5.45 20.04
N VAL A 169 -2.28 5.43 21.37
CA VAL A 169 -3.56 5.09 21.98
C VAL A 169 -4.27 6.37 22.41
N VAL A 170 -5.34 6.75 21.74
CA VAL A 170 -6.10 7.98 22.00
C VAL A 170 -7.34 7.65 22.83
N ARG A 171 -7.50 8.27 24.00
CA ARG A 171 -8.79 8.37 24.69
C ARG A 171 -9.61 9.49 24.06
N LYS A 172 -10.83 9.14 23.65
CA LYS A 172 -11.69 10.00 22.85
C LYS A 172 -12.47 11.00 23.72
N GLY A 173 -12.79 12.16 23.16
CA GLY A 173 -13.59 13.21 23.79
C GLY A 173 -13.36 14.57 23.12
N GLY A 174 -14.09 15.61 23.54
CA GLY A 174 -14.00 16.94 22.92
C GLY A 174 -12.59 17.49 22.81
N LYS A 175 -11.78 17.27 23.85
CA LYS A 175 -10.31 17.35 23.82
C LYS A 175 -9.74 15.94 24.09
N PRO A 176 -9.26 15.21 23.07
CA PRO A 176 -8.68 13.88 23.23
C PRO A 176 -7.37 13.92 24.02
N THR A 177 -6.95 12.76 24.53
CA THR A 177 -5.62 12.58 25.15
C THR A 177 -4.97 11.30 24.66
N ILE A 178 -3.71 11.37 24.24
CA ILE A 178 -2.86 10.18 24.07
C ILE A 178 -2.62 9.55 25.45
N LEU A 179 -2.45 8.23 25.51
CA LEU A 179 -2.21 7.45 26.73
C LEU A 179 -0.80 6.86 26.71
N ASP A 180 -0.15 6.92 27.85
CA ASP A 180 1.22 6.44 28.09
C ASP A 180 1.28 4.99 28.60
N ASP A 181 2.51 4.48 28.77
CA ASP A 181 2.80 3.15 29.25
C ASP A 181 2.48 2.92 30.75
N SER A 182 2.15 3.96 31.52
CA SER A 182 1.60 3.80 32.87
C SER A 182 0.10 3.42 32.84
N GLN A 183 -0.57 3.71 31.73
CA GLN A 183 -2.02 3.55 31.56
C GLN A 183 -2.38 2.32 30.71
N VAL A 184 -1.61 2.03 29.67
CA VAL A 184 -1.90 0.96 28.71
C VAL A 184 -0.67 0.12 28.36
N ASP A 185 -0.94 -1.13 27.97
CA ASP A 185 0.01 -1.97 27.23
C ASP A 185 -0.50 -2.08 25.79
N VAL A 186 0.40 -2.10 24.80
CA VAL A 186 0.06 -2.32 23.39
C VAL A 186 0.71 -3.61 22.89
N TYR A 187 -0.02 -4.34 22.05
CA TYR A 187 0.36 -5.66 21.55
C TYR A 187 0.10 -5.81 20.05
N TYR A 188 0.79 -6.75 19.41
CA TYR A 188 0.55 -7.17 18.03
C TYR A 188 0.39 -8.69 17.91
N ARG A 189 -0.29 -9.15 16.84
CA ARG A 189 -0.35 -10.54 16.39
C ARG A 189 -0.74 -10.60 14.91
N ALA A 190 -0.43 -11.68 14.20
CA ALA A 190 -0.77 -11.81 12.79
C ALA A 190 -2.28 -11.97 12.57
N VAL A 191 -2.78 -11.48 11.44
CA VAL A 191 -4.16 -11.70 10.97
C VAL A 191 -4.18 -11.99 9.47
N PRO A 192 -5.22 -12.67 8.96
CA PRO A 192 -5.40 -12.84 7.52
C PRO A 192 -5.60 -11.49 6.83
N ASP A 193 -4.86 -11.27 5.75
CA ASP A 193 -4.94 -10.05 4.93
C ASP A 193 -6.23 -9.98 4.08
N THR A 194 -6.42 -8.92 3.28
CA THR A 194 -7.62 -8.78 2.42
C THR A 194 -7.71 -9.79 1.27
N ARG A 195 -6.76 -10.73 1.17
CA ARG A 195 -6.75 -11.87 0.23
C ARG A 195 -6.84 -13.23 0.96
N GLY A 196 -6.68 -13.26 2.28
CA GLY A 196 -6.70 -14.46 3.12
C GLY A 196 -5.33 -15.10 3.32
N SER A 197 -4.24 -14.39 3.00
CA SER A 197 -2.87 -14.75 3.35
C SER A 197 -2.58 -14.42 4.81
N ILE A 198 -1.79 -15.24 5.51
CA ILE A 198 -1.34 -14.95 6.88
C ILE A 198 0.13 -15.36 7.05
N ASN A 199 0.90 -14.54 7.78
CA ASN A 199 2.28 -14.81 8.14
C ASN A 199 2.44 -14.72 9.66
N THR A 200 2.44 -15.87 10.35
CA THR A 200 2.60 -15.96 11.81
C THR A 200 4.05 -16.16 12.25
N THR A 201 4.89 -16.73 11.38
CA THR A 201 6.27 -17.13 11.73
C THR A 201 7.22 -17.02 10.54
N SER A 202 8.49 -16.76 10.82
CA SER A 202 9.55 -16.68 9.81
C SER A 202 10.44 -17.94 9.74
N ILE A 203 10.23 -18.91 10.64
CA ILE A 203 10.95 -20.20 10.64
C ILE A 203 10.70 -20.93 9.31
N GLY A 204 11.75 -21.51 8.73
CA GLY A 204 11.68 -22.32 7.51
C GLY A 204 11.44 -21.54 6.22
N LYS A 205 11.48 -20.20 6.26
CA LYS A 205 11.24 -19.29 5.13
C LYS A 205 12.47 -18.44 4.73
N SER A 206 13.56 -18.53 5.48
CA SER A 206 14.83 -17.82 5.26
C SER A 206 15.96 -18.50 6.06
N ASN A 207 17.19 -18.41 5.57
CA ASN A 207 18.42 -18.83 6.27
C ASN A 207 19.07 -17.71 7.11
N PHE A 208 18.33 -16.62 7.40
CA PHE A 208 18.82 -15.50 8.19
C PHE A 208 19.38 -15.93 9.56
N TRP A 209 18.64 -16.76 10.32
CA TRP A 209 19.06 -17.22 11.65
C TRP A 209 20.30 -18.13 11.63
N ASP A 210 20.58 -18.79 10.49
CA ASP A 210 21.80 -19.59 10.32
C ASP A 210 23.05 -18.71 10.13
N ASN A 211 22.89 -17.49 9.62
CA ASN A 211 23.98 -16.59 9.21
C ASN A 211 24.09 -15.30 10.06
N VAL A 212 23.12 -15.02 10.93
CA VAL A 212 23.04 -13.75 11.70
C VAL A 212 24.23 -13.53 12.63
N ASN A 213 24.86 -14.60 13.13
CA ASN A 213 26.05 -14.48 13.97
C ASN A 213 27.26 -13.97 13.17
N ASP A 214 27.50 -14.50 11.98
CA ASP A 214 28.64 -14.11 11.15
C ASP A 214 28.43 -12.74 10.48
N LEU A 215 27.17 -12.41 10.16
CA LEU A 215 26.79 -11.11 9.60
C LEU A 215 26.74 -9.97 10.63
N PHE A 216 26.17 -10.20 11.82
CA PHE A 216 25.83 -9.15 12.80
C PHE A 216 26.46 -9.34 14.19
N GLY A 217 27.29 -10.37 14.40
CA GLY A 217 27.97 -10.63 15.67
C GLY A 217 27.04 -11.04 16.83
N MET A 218 25.84 -11.52 16.52
CA MET A 218 24.80 -11.82 17.51
C MET A 218 24.10 -13.16 17.25
N SER A 219 23.79 -13.89 18.32
CA SER A 219 22.93 -15.08 18.29
C SER A 219 21.50 -14.67 18.62
N LEU A 220 20.56 -14.92 17.70
CA LEU A 220 19.13 -14.63 17.90
C LEU A 220 18.32 -15.94 18.02
N PRO A 221 17.35 -16.03 18.94
CA PRO A 221 16.31 -17.06 18.90
C PRO A 221 15.47 -17.00 17.62
N ASP A 222 14.95 -18.15 17.18
CA ASP A 222 13.92 -18.26 16.15
C ASP A 222 12.83 -17.19 16.30
N ASN A 223 12.40 -16.60 15.18
CA ASN A 223 11.42 -15.51 15.12
C ASN A 223 11.84 -14.18 15.77
N GLN A 224 12.99 -14.05 16.43
CA GLN A 224 13.50 -12.76 16.92
C GLN A 224 14.33 -12.05 15.84
N GLY A 225 14.14 -10.73 15.70
CA GLY A 225 14.94 -9.86 14.85
C GLY A 225 15.99 -9.07 15.64
N ILE A 226 16.87 -8.35 14.93
CA ILE A 226 18.07 -7.72 15.49
C ILE A 226 17.82 -6.64 16.57
N LEU A 227 16.58 -6.14 16.71
CA LEU A 227 16.15 -5.21 17.76
C LEU A 227 15.19 -5.84 18.78
N GLY A 228 15.18 -7.18 18.89
CA GLY A 228 14.50 -7.92 19.95
C GLY A 228 13.00 -8.16 19.76
N ALA A 229 12.32 -7.45 18.84
CA ALA A 229 10.94 -7.77 18.47
C ALA A 229 10.85 -9.17 17.83
N THR A 230 9.67 -9.80 17.94
CA THR A 230 9.49 -11.22 17.57
C THR A 230 8.26 -11.46 16.72
N MET A 231 8.31 -12.38 15.76
CA MET A 231 7.09 -12.86 15.10
C MET A 231 6.18 -13.61 16.10
N PRO A 232 4.85 -13.62 15.88
CA PRO A 232 3.88 -14.32 16.75
C PRO A 232 4.11 -15.84 16.95
N GLY A 233 4.89 -16.47 16.06
CA GLY A 233 5.14 -17.91 16.04
C GLY A 233 3.92 -18.72 15.59
N ALA A 234 4.08 -20.03 15.39
CA ALA A 234 3.02 -20.91 14.86
C ALA A 234 1.73 -20.96 15.72
N GLY A 235 1.80 -20.62 17.01
CA GLY A 235 0.63 -20.46 17.88
C GLY A 235 -0.09 -19.10 17.74
N ASN A 236 0.40 -18.21 16.86
CA ASN A 236 -0.01 -16.81 16.71
C ASN A 236 -0.14 -16.08 18.06
N LYS A 237 0.88 -16.22 18.91
CA LYS A 237 0.91 -15.64 20.25
C LYS A 237 0.97 -14.12 20.13
N GLN A 238 0.13 -13.45 20.90
CA GLN A 238 0.13 -12.00 20.99
C GLN A 238 1.41 -11.51 21.68
N GLN A 239 2.20 -10.71 20.96
CA GLN A 239 3.47 -10.15 21.41
C GLN A 239 3.29 -8.72 21.90
N LEU A 240 4.12 -8.29 22.86
CA LEU A 240 4.11 -6.94 23.43
C LEU A 240 4.93 -5.98 22.54
N PHE A 241 4.53 -4.71 22.47
CA PHE A 241 5.41 -3.65 21.95
C PHE A 241 6.60 -3.46 22.90
N SER A 242 7.82 -3.39 22.37
CA SER A 242 9.05 -3.49 23.17
C SER A 242 9.29 -2.28 24.06
N GLU A 243 8.86 -1.09 23.62
CA GLU A 243 9.09 0.17 24.33
C GLU A 243 7.99 1.22 24.08
N TYR A 244 7.98 2.26 24.91
CA TYR A 244 7.24 3.50 24.72
C TYR A 244 8.24 4.65 24.63
N ASP A 245 8.13 5.48 23.59
CA ASP A 245 9.02 6.62 23.40
C ASP A 245 8.33 7.94 23.80
N PRO A 246 8.68 8.53 24.97
CA PRO A 246 8.11 9.79 25.43
C PRO A 246 8.53 11.01 24.59
N ARG A 247 9.45 10.86 23.63
CA ARG A 247 9.80 11.92 22.66
C ARG A 247 8.76 12.05 21.55
N TYR A 248 8.03 10.96 21.27
CA TYR A 248 7.03 10.87 20.19
C TYR A 248 5.60 10.62 20.69
N ASP A 249 5.43 10.24 21.96
CA ASP A 249 4.16 9.82 22.56
C ASP A 249 3.54 8.62 21.79
N TRP A 250 4.36 7.58 21.59
CA TRP A 250 3.98 6.33 20.94
C TRP A 250 4.61 5.10 21.57
N PHE A 251 4.00 3.94 21.33
CA PHE A 251 4.60 2.62 21.54
C PHE A 251 5.29 2.19 20.24
N THR A 252 6.41 1.48 20.31
CA THR A 252 7.04 0.88 19.12
C THR A 252 7.44 -0.59 19.31
N ALA A 253 7.49 -1.32 18.19
CA ALA A 253 8.09 -2.65 18.07
C ALA A 253 8.99 -2.65 16.82
N PRO A 254 10.29 -2.32 16.97
CA PRO A 254 11.22 -2.21 15.86
C PRO A 254 11.91 -3.55 15.57
N GLY A 255 12.19 -3.80 14.30
CA GLY A 255 12.89 -5.02 13.87
C GLY A 255 12.10 -6.31 14.01
N ILE A 256 10.79 -6.28 13.76
CA ILE A 256 10.00 -7.51 13.58
C ILE A 256 10.54 -8.24 12.33
N PRO A 257 11.07 -9.48 12.42
CA PRO A 257 11.76 -10.14 11.32
C PRO A 257 10.76 -10.82 10.36
N ILE A 258 9.78 -10.06 9.89
CA ILE A 258 8.75 -10.53 8.97
C ILE A 258 9.32 -10.69 7.56
N LEU A 259 8.74 -11.63 6.80
CA LEU A 259 9.19 -12.03 5.47
C LEU A 259 8.06 -11.89 4.46
N ALA A 260 8.40 -11.79 3.18
CA ALA A 260 7.45 -11.71 2.06
C ALA A 260 6.80 -13.08 1.73
N VAL A 261 6.72 -14.00 2.69
CA VAL A 261 6.32 -15.40 2.50
C VAL A 261 5.29 -15.81 3.58
N ASP A 262 4.09 -16.20 3.14
CA ASP A 262 2.99 -16.63 4.01
C ASP A 262 3.23 -18.01 4.63
N ASP A 263 2.38 -18.41 5.58
CA ASP A 263 2.48 -19.71 6.26
C ASP A 263 2.12 -20.92 5.36
N ASN A 264 1.79 -20.66 4.08
CA ASN A 264 1.61 -21.66 3.04
C ASN A 264 2.76 -21.63 2.01
N ASN A 265 3.87 -20.94 2.30
CA ASN A 265 5.01 -20.71 1.42
C ASN A 265 4.68 -19.99 0.10
N ARG A 266 3.71 -19.06 0.12
CA ARG A 266 3.37 -18.19 -1.01
C ARG A 266 3.98 -16.81 -0.82
N VAL A 267 4.40 -16.17 -1.92
CA VAL A 267 4.80 -14.76 -1.91
C VAL A 267 3.62 -13.88 -1.51
N ALA A 268 3.81 -13.06 -0.48
CA ALA A 268 2.79 -12.23 0.14
C ALA A 268 3.43 -11.00 0.82
N ASP A 269 3.84 -10.00 0.04
CA ASP A 269 4.62 -8.84 0.45
C ASP A 269 3.88 -7.81 1.33
N TYR A 270 2.58 -8.02 1.57
CA TYR A 270 1.72 -7.14 2.38
C TYR A 270 1.05 -7.91 3.54
N PRO A 271 1.81 -8.60 4.41
CA PRO A 271 1.24 -9.32 5.55
C PRO A 271 0.62 -8.34 6.55
N MET A 272 -0.37 -8.80 7.33
CA MET A 272 -1.13 -7.95 8.25
C MET A 272 -1.03 -8.40 9.71
N MET A 273 -1.07 -7.43 10.61
CA MET A 273 -1.13 -7.64 12.05
C MET A 273 -2.24 -6.82 12.72
N ARG A 274 -2.89 -7.43 13.71
CA ARG A 274 -3.84 -6.76 14.61
C ARG A 274 -3.10 -6.15 15.78
N ILE A 275 -3.15 -4.84 15.88
CA ILE A 275 -2.65 -4.10 17.04
C ILE A 275 -3.78 -4.01 18.07
N THR A 276 -3.45 -4.20 19.35
CA THR A 276 -4.42 -4.26 20.45
C THR A 276 -3.93 -3.45 21.64
N ALA A 277 -4.71 -2.45 22.05
CA ALA A 277 -4.46 -1.67 23.26
C ALA A 277 -5.26 -2.27 24.45
N VAL A 278 -4.59 -2.45 25.58
CA VAL A 278 -5.12 -3.07 26.80
C VAL A 278 -4.87 -2.15 27.98
N ASN A 279 -5.88 -1.93 28.84
CA ASN A 279 -5.69 -1.17 30.07
C ASN A 279 -4.74 -1.93 31.01
N LYS A 280 -3.68 -1.26 31.45
CA LYS A 280 -2.60 -1.91 32.20
C LYS A 280 -3.07 -2.50 33.54
N LYS A 281 -4.01 -1.81 34.20
CA LYS A 281 -4.57 -2.19 35.52
C LYS A 281 -5.69 -3.22 35.44
N THR A 282 -6.70 -3.00 34.59
CA THR A 282 -7.90 -3.88 34.52
C THR A 282 -7.77 -5.03 33.53
N ARG A 283 -6.72 -5.02 32.69
CA ARG A 283 -6.51 -5.95 31.57
C ARG A 283 -7.63 -5.94 30.52
N ALA A 284 -8.54 -4.97 30.57
CA ALA A 284 -9.61 -4.81 29.60
C ALA A 284 -9.07 -4.29 28.26
N ARG A 285 -9.50 -4.89 27.15
CA ARG A 285 -9.20 -4.41 25.79
C ARG A 285 -9.90 -3.06 25.54
N LEU A 286 -9.13 -2.03 25.17
CA LEU A 286 -9.63 -0.68 24.96
C LEU A 286 -9.97 -0.39 23.49
N ALA A 287 -9.09 -0.80 22.58
CA ALA A 287 -9.24 -0.63 21.13
C ALA A 287 -8.37 -1.64 20.37
N THR A 288 -8.68 -1.83 19.09
CA THR A 288 -7.89 -2.59 18.11
C THR A 288 -7.83 -1.83 16.79
N THR A 289 -6.81 -2.07 15.99
CA THR A 289 -6.73 -1.68 14.58
C THR A 289 -5.86 -2.67 13.83
N ASP A 290 -6.22 -3.01 12.60
CA ASP A 290 -5.46 -3.92 11.74
C ASP A 290 -4.61 -3.11 10.75
N ILE A 291 -3.31 -3.41 10.72
CA ILE A 291 -2.32 -2.72 9.88
C ILE A 291 -1.56 -3.72 9.01
N VAL A 292 -0.97 -3.20 7.95
CA VAL A 292 -0.04 -3.92 7.09
C VAL A 292 1.41 -3.67 7.56
N LEU A 293 2.26 -4.69 7.42
CA LEU A 293 3.71 -4.62 7.62
C LEU A 293 4.39 -4.96 6.27
N PRO A 294 4.46 -4.02 5.32
CA PRO A 294 4.89 -4.30 3.95
C PRO A 294 6.37 -4.64 3.91
N VAL A 295 6.73 -5.75 3.28
CA VAL A 295 8.09 -6.30 3.28
C VAL A 295 8.33 -7.08 1.99
N SER A 296 9.52 -6.95 1.39
CA SER A 296 9.84 -7.65 0.14
C SER A 296 11.30 -8.07 0.00
N ALA A 297 11.49 -9.16 -0.73
CA ALA A 297 12.78 -9.61 -1.27
C ALA A 297 12.77 -9.57 -2.82
N GLU A 298 12.08 -8.58 -3.39
CA GLU A 298 12.16 -8.25 -4.82
C GLU A 298 13.38 -7.35 -5.07
N MET A 299 14.47 -7.96 -5.55
CA MET A 299 15.69 -7.28 -6.03
C MET A 299 16.16 -8.00 -7.29
N HIS A 300 16.58 -7.27 -8.33
CA HIS A 300 16.83 -7.85 -9.66
C HIS A 300 18.31 -7.81 -10.09
N CYS A 301 19.25 -7.84 -9.13
CA CYS A 301 20.69 -7.81 -9.38
C CYS A 301 21.18 -8.92 -10.35
N SER A 302 20.48 -10.05 -10.40
CA SER A 302 20.67 -11.13 -11.37
C SER A 302 20.66 -10.66 -12.83
N ASN A 303 19.90 -9.62 -13.17
CA ASN A 303 19.78 -9.11 -14.54
C ASN A 303 21.11 -8.62 -15.13
N CYS A 304 22.06 -8.24 -14.27
CA CYS A 304 23.41 -7.83 -14.67
C CYS A 304 24.49 -8.79 -14.17
N HIS A 305 24.34 -9.36 -12.97
CA HIS A 305 25.39 -10.15 -12.30
C HIS A 305 25.26 -11.68 -12.44
N ALA A 306 24.19 -12.23 -13.03
CA ALA A 306 24.16 -13.65 -13.38
C ALA A 306 25.19 -13.96 -14.49
N ASN A 307 25.71 -15.18 -14.54
CA ASN A 307 26.73 -15.61 -15.51
C ASN A 307 26.33 -15.26 -16.96
N GLY A 308 27.17 -14.50 -17.66
CA GLY A 308 26.92 -14.00 -19.02
C GLY A 308 26.14 -12.68 -19.10
N GLY A 309 25.66 -12.13 -17.99
CA GLY A 309 25.16 -10.77 -17.87
C GLY A 309 26.30 -9.74 -17.90
N VAL A 310 25.99 -8.46 -18.14
CA VAL A 310 27.00 -7.41 -18.39
C VAL A 310 28.04 -7.22 -17.27
N ALA A 311 27.70 -7.55 -16.02
CA ALA A 311 28.62 -7.49 -14.87
C ALA A 311 29.29 -8.84 -14.55
N ALA A 312 29.02 -9.90 -15.33
CA ALA A 312 29.59 -11.24 -15.19
C ALA A 312 29.79 -11.94 -16.56
N ASP A 313 30.25 -11.19 -17.57
CA ASP A 313 30.59 -11.71 -18.91
C ASP A 313 32.12 -11.80 -19.13
N ASN A 314 32.51 -12.25 -20.32
CA ASN A 314 33.93 -12.37 -20.70
C ASN A 314 34.64 -11.01 -20.86
N ARG A 315 33.92 -9.93 -21.18
CA ARG A 315 34.51 -8.59 -21.36
C ARG A 315 34.81 -7.98 -20.00
N THR A 316 33.82 -7.97 -19.11
CA THR A 316 33.97 -7.53 -17.72
C THR A 316 35.03 -8.37 -16.99
N ALA A 317 35.13 -9.68 -17.28
CA ALA A 317 36.22 -10.49 -16.74
C ALA A 317 37.59 -10.01 -17.22
N GLN A 318 37.78 -9.84 -18.54
CA GLN A 318 39.04 -9.36 -19.12
C GLN A 318 39.42 -7.95 -18.64
N SER A 319 38.46 -7.04 -18.52
CA SER A 319 38.70 -5.65 -18.10
C SER A 319 39.03 -5.49 -16.62
N ASN A 320 38.68 -6.45 -15.76
CA ASN A 320 38.92 -6.38 -14.32
C ASN A 320 39.87 -7.49 -13.80
N GLY A 321 40.35 -8.40 -14.65
CA GLY A 321 41.27 -9.47 -14.26
C GLY A 321 40.61 -10.68 -13.58
N VAL A 322 39.30 -10.87 -13.72
CA VAL A 322 38.59 -12.02 -13.14
C VAL A 322 38.96 -13.31 -13.88
N LEU A 323 39.43 -14.31 -13.15
CA LEU A 323 39.84 -15.61 -13.71
C LEU A 323 38.65 -16.52 -14.03
N SER A 324 37.61 -16.49 -13.19
CA SER A 324 36.41 -17.31 -13.32
C SER A 324 35.23 -16.69 -12.56
N TRP A 325 34.04 -16.74 -13.16
CA TRP A 325 32.78 -16.45 -12.48
C TRP A 325 32.30 -17.64 -11.65
N SER A 326 31.24 -17.44 -10.86
CA SER A 326 30.66 -18.46 -9.99
C SER A 326 30.24 -19.72 -10.75
N VAL A 327 30.48 -20.87 -10.11
CA VAL A 327 30.07 -22.20 -10.60
C VAL A 327 28.75 -22.68 -9.98
N GLU A 328 28.10 -21.86 -9.15
CA GLU A 328 26.82 -22.20 -8.52
C GLU A 328 25.71 -22.45 -9.56
N PRO A 329 25.03 -23.61 -9.51
CA PRO A 329 23.92 -23.89 -10.44
C PRO A 329 22.66 -23.07 -10.12
N GLY A 330 22.54 -22.56 -8.90
CA GLY A 330 21.44 -21.70 -8.47
C GLY A 330 21.73 -20.23 -8.78
N MET A 331 20.99 -19.63 -9.71
CA MET A 331 21.14 -18.22 -10.10
C MET A 331 21.19 -17.25 -8.90
N GLU A 332 20.38 -17.51 -7.87
CA GLU A 332 20.26 -16.71 -6.64
C GLU A 332 21.58 -16.63 -5.84
N LEU A 333 22.39 -17.69 -5.85
CA LEU A 333 23.73 -17.68 -5.25
C LEU A 333 24.77 -17.17 -6.26
N ALA A 334 24.71 -17.64 -7.51
CA ALA A 334 25.67 -17.30 -8.56
C ALA A 334 25.82 -15.78 -8.79
N TYR A 335 24.72 -15.03 -8.82
CA TYR A 335 24.82 -13.56 -8.97
C TYR A 335 25.43 -12.88 -7.73
N ARG A 336 25.19 -13.42 -6.52
CA ARG A 336 25.79 -12.87 -5.29
C ARG A 336 27.28 -13.12 -5.24
N GLU A 337 27.71 -14.33 -5.60
CA GLU A 337 29.14 -14.65 -5.70
C GLU A 337 29.82 -13.78 -6.77
N ASN A 338 29.20 -13.59 -7.93
CA ASN A 338 29.75 -12.72 -8.98
C ASN A 338 29.90 -11.25 -8.55
N ILE A 339 29.02 -10.74 -7.68
CA ILE A 339 29.19 -9.43 -7.04
C ILE A 339 30.46 -9.40 -6.19
N LEU A 340 30.71 -10.42 -5.36
CA LEU A 340 31.93 -10.50 -4.54
C LEU A 340 33.19 -10.73 -5.40
N ILE A 341 33.14 -11.60 -6.42
CA ILE A 341 34.24 -11.83 -7.36
C ILE A 341 34.64 -10.53 -8.08
N LEU A 342 33.66 -9.76 -8.57
CA LEU A 342 33.91 -8.47 -9.21
C LEU A 342 34.39 -7.42 -8.20
N HIS A 343 33.90 -7.45 -6.96
CA HIS A 343 34.36 -6.56 -5.89
C HIS A 343 35.84 -6.83 -5.54
N ASP A 344 36.22 -8.10 -5.38
CA ASP A 344 37.58 -8.54 -5.09
C ASP A 344 38.53 -8.15 -6.20
N ALA A 345 38.16 -8.41 -7.46
CA ALA A 345 38.94 -8.02 -8.63
C ALA A 345 39.13 -6.49 -8.77
N LYS A 346 38.11 -5.69 -8.43
CA LYS A 346 38.16 -4.22 -8.58
C LYS A 346 38.78 -3.48 -7.40
N ASN A 347 38.70 -4.02 -6.19
CA ASN A 347 39.12 -3.34 -4.97
C ASN A 347 40.32 -4.02 -4.26
N GLY A 348 40.80 -5.15 -4.77
CA GLY A 348 41.89 -5.91 -4.15
C GLY A 348 41.49 -6.62 -2.85
N THR A 349 40.20 -6.94 -2.69
CA THR A 349 39.67 -7.64 -1.51
C THR A 349 39.66 -9.17 -1.69
N ASN A 350 39.21 -9.92 -0.68
CA ASN A 350 39.13 -11.39 -0.67
C ASN A 350 37.79 -11.88 -0.09
N LEU A 351 36.72 -11.10 -0.30
CA LEU A 351 35.39 -11.28 0.27
C LEU A 351 34.73 -12.61 -0.13
N MET A 352 35.01 -13.14 -1.33
CA MET A 352 34.51 -14.45 -1.73
C MET A 352 34.95 -15.59 -0.81
N ASN A 353 36.12 -15.44 -0.18
CA ASN A 353 36.68 -16.41 0.77
C ASN A 353 36.35 -16.07 2.24
N THR A 354 35.54 -15.03 2.49
CA THR A 354 35.08 -14.62 3.83
C THR A 354 33.56 -14.44 3.89
N LYS A 355 32.82 -15.23 3.12
CA LYS A 355 31.35 -15.30 3.18
C LYS A 355 30.87 -15.86 4.54
N PRO A 356 29.73 -15.41 5.09
CA PRO A 356 28.84 -14.38 4.55
C PRO A 356 29.32 -12.96 4.90
N VAL A 357 29.18 -12.01 3.97
CA VAL A 357 29.66 -10.62 4.16
C VAL A 357 28.51 -9.65 4.41
N LEU A 358 28.45 -9.01 5.58
CA LEU A 358 27.57 -7.84 5.78
C LEU A 358 28.20 -6.64 5.07
N CYS A 359 27.61 -6.15 3.97
CA CYS A 359 28.17 -5.03 3.21
C CYS A 359 28.34 -3.75 4.06
N ALA A 360 27.47 -3.59 5.07
CA ALA A 360 27.51 -2.47 5.99
C ALA A 360 28.69 -2.49 6.99
N SER A 361 29.41 -3.60 7.15
CA SER A 361 30.62 -3.65 8.01
C SER A 361 31.76 -2.80 7.45
N CYS A 362 31.84 -2.69 6.12
CA CYS A 362 32.80 -1.84 5.41
C CYS A 362 32.19 -0.53 4.90
N HIS A 363 30.91 -0.49 4.53
CA HIS A 363 30.27 0.68 3.94
C HIS A 363 29.14 1.23 4.82
N TYR A 364 29.34 2.39 5.45
CA TYR A 364 28.38 2.93 6.43
C TYR A 364 26.95 3.04 5.89
N SER A 365 25.97 2.65 6.72
CA SER A 365 24.53 2.80 6.44
C SER A 365 23.79 3.17 7.73
N PRO A 366 23.21 4.39 7.84
CA PRO A 366 22.46 4.81 9.03
C PRO A 366 21.29 3.88 9.42
N ALA A 367 20.72 3.14 8.47
CA ALA A 367 19.66 2.15 8.74
C ALA A 367 20.15 0.91 9.52
N LEU A 368 21.48 0.71 9.63
CA LEU A 368 22.09 -0.40 10.37
C LEU A 368 23.03 0.08 11.50
N ASP A 369 23.12 1.39 11.76
CA ASP A 369 23.74 1.92 12.98
C ASP A 369 22.76 1.80 14.17
N LEU A 370 22.54 0.55 14.61
CA LEU A 370 21.58 0.21 15.66
C LEU A 370 21.88 0.89 17.00
N ALA A 371 23.09 1.41 17.19
CA ALA A 371 23.55 2.09 18.39
C ALA A 371 23.56 3.63 18.27
N GLY A 372 23.32 4.20 17.09
CA GLY A 372 23.39 5.65 16.84
C GLY A 372 24.79 6.24 17.03
N THR A 373 25.83 5.45 16.76
CA THR A 373 27.25 5.77 17.03
C THR A 373 27.98 6.44 15.87
N GLY A 374 27.41 6.44 14.66
CA GLY A 374 28.11 6.86 13.44
C GLY A 374 29.05 5.79 12.88
N PRO A 375 29.79 6.11 11.79
CA PRO A 375 30.71 5.18 11.16
C PRO A 375 31.90 4.83 12.07
N GLN A 376 32.27 3.54 12.12
CA GLN A 376 33.40 3.02 12.86
C GLN A 376 34.36 2.18 11.99
N GLY A 377 35.65 2.23 12.29
CA GLY A 377 36.68 1.43 11.58
C GLY A 377 36.69 1.68 10.07
N ALA A 378 36.53 0.62 9.27
CA ALA A 378 36.51 0.69 7.81
C ALA A 378 35.42 1.63 7.25
N GLN A 379 34.29 1.75 7.96
CA GLN A 379 33.17 2.61 7.58
C GLN A 379 33.53 4.12 7.53
N VAL A 380 34.64 4.53 8.16
CA VAL A 380 35.09 5.94 8.23
C VAL A 380 35.85 6.37 6.97
N VAL A 381 36.54 5.43 6.32
CA VAL A 381 37.40 5.70 5.14
C VAL A 381 36.76 5.27 3.82
N ASN A 382 35.83 4.33 3.87
CA ASN A 382 35.07 3.87 2.72
C ASN A 382 33.86 4.76 2.42
N PRO A 383 33.38 4.82 1.17
CA PRO A 383 32.11 5.47 0.85
C PRO A 383 30.94 4.77 1.58
N MET A 384 29.91 5.54 1.95
CA MET A 384 28.64 5.01 2.48
C MET A 384 28.00 4.03 1.49
N LEU A 385 27.19 3.09 1.98
CA LEU A 385 26.57 2.02 1.18
C LEU A 385 25.73 2.57 0.01
N SER A 386 25.08 3.74 0.19
CA SER A 386 24.36 4.42 -0.90
C SER A 386 25.27 4.81 -2.06
N PHE A 387 26.48 5.30 -1.78
CA PHE A 387 27.44 5.65 -2.84
C PHE A 387 28.10 4.40 -3.43
N ALA A 388 28.41 3.39 -2.60
CA ALA A 388 28.95 2.11 -3.07
C ALA A 388 27.99 1.38 -4.06
N LEU A 389 26.68 1.54 -3.87
CA LEU A 389 25.65 1.01 -4.79
C LEU A 389 25.27 2.02 -5.88
N HIS A 390 24.52 3.08 -5.55
CA HIS A 390 23.96 4.02 -6.53
C HIS A 390 25.04 4.83 -7.25
N GLY A 391 26.13 5.18 -6.55
CA GLY A 391 27.25 5.93 -7.10
C GLY A 391 28.07 5.15 -8.12
N VAL A 392 28.00 3.81 -8.10
CA VAL A 392 28.56 2.93 -9.14
C VAL A 392 27.55 2.76 -10.28
N HIS A 393 26.29 2.42 -9.99
CA HIS A 393 25.29 2.09 -11.03
C HIS A 393 24.81 3.30 -11.85
N GLY A 394 24.87 4.52 -11.28
CA GLY A 394 24.61 5.77 -12.00
C GLY A 394 25.80 6.30 -12.83
N ARG A 395 26.95 5.61 -12.82
CA ARG A 395 28.12 5.91 -13.66
C ARG A 395 28.12 5.02 -14.91
N THR A 396 29.00 5.34 -15.86
CA THR A 396 29.29 4.47 -17.00
C THR A 396 30.00 3.18 -16.53
N VAL A 397 30.07 2.16 -17.39
CA VAL A 397 30.85 0.93 -17.13
C VAL A 397 32.34 1.21 -16.79
N ASN A 398 32.87 2.34 -17.25
CA ASN A 398 34.25 2.78 -17.00
C ASN A 398 34.38 3.67 -15.74
N GLY A 399 33.31 3.87 -14.96
CA GLY A 399 33.32 4.68 -13.74
C GLY A 399 33.31 6.19 -13.97
N THR A 400 33.08 6.67 -15.19
CA THR A 400 32.90 8.11 -15.49
C THR A 400 31.47 8.56 -15.19
N LEU A 401 31.25 9.89 -15.10
CA LEU A 401 29.90 10.43 -15.24
C LEU A 401 29.34 10.09 -16.64
N PRO A 402 28.02 9.90 -16.78
CA PRO A 402 27.40 9.59 -18.07
C PRO A 402 27.29 10.82 -18.98
N ASP A 403 27.32 10.59 -20.29
CA ASP A 403 27.07 11.58 -21.34
C ASP A 403 26.25 10.97 -22.50
N ALA A 404 25.99 11.75 -23.56
CA ALA A 404 25.16 11.34 -24.68
C ALA A 404 25.70 10.15 -25.52
N ASN A 405 27.01 9.88 -25.44
CA ASN A 405 27.68 8.74 -26.09
C ASN A 405 27.99 7.62 -25.09
N HIS A 406 28.17 7.96 -23.80
CA HIS A 406 28.52 7.04 -22.72
C HIS A 406 27.41 7.00 -21.67
N PRO A 407 26.35 6.17 -21.84
CA PRO A 407 25.27 6.08 -20.87
C PRO A 407 25.71 5.46 -19.53
N ALA A 408 24.92 5.68 -18.49
CA ALA A 408 25.06 5.01 -17.20
C ALA A 408 24.74 3.51 -17.30
N ILE A 409 25.25 2.71 -16.36
CA ILE A 409 24.99 1.26 -16.26
C ILE A 409 23.48 1.01 -16.09
N ILE A 410 22.83 1.79 -15.24
CA ILE A 410 21.36 1.86 -15.15
C ILE A 410 20.94 3.25 -15.69
N PRO A 411 20.10 3.32 -16.75
CA PRO A 411 19.64 4.60 -17.30
C PRO A 411 18.60 5.26 -16.39
N GLU A 412 18.50 6.59 -16.44
CA GLU A 412 17.47 7.36 -15.73
C GLU A 412 16.14 7.36 -16.53
N ASP A 413 15.43 6.24 -16.51
CA ASP A 413 14.14 6.03 -17.19
C ASP A 413 12.91 6.12 -16.25
N GLY A 414 13.08 6.75 -15.08
CA GLY A 414 12.03 6.92 -14.08
C GLY A 414 12.02 5.79 -13.04
N THR A 415 10.84 5.46 -12.51
CA THR A 415 10.69 4.46 -11.43
C THR A 415 11.33 3.09 -11.76
N ASN A 416 11.38 2.70 -13.04
CA ASN A 416 12.04 1.49 -13.53
C ASN A 416 13.52 1.39 -13.13
N SER A 417 14.25 2.51 -13.15
CA SER A 417 15.67 2.58 -12.81
C SER A 417 15.88 2.15 -11.35
N CYS A 418 15.06 2.69 -10.46
CA CYS A 418 15.01 2.31 -9.04
C CYS A 418 14.56 0.85 -8.87
N TYR A 419 13.57 0.41 -9.64
CA TYR A 419 13.02 -0.95 -9.62
C TYR A 419 13.98 -2.03 -10.19
N SER A 420 15.16 -1.66 -10.68
CA SER A 420 16.24 -2.63 -10.95
C SER A 420 16.87 -3.18 -9.67
N CYS A 421 16.83 -2.42 -8.57
CA CYS A 421 17.41 -2.79 -7.28
C CYS A 421 16.39 -2.83 -6.13
N HIS A 422 15.31 -2.04 -6.20
CA HIS A 422 14.28 -1.96 -5.16
C HIS A 422 12.98 -2.69 -5.53
N PRO A 423 12.18 -3.14 -4.55
CA PRO A 423 10.86 -3.73 -4.79
C PRO A 423 9.92 -2.78 -5.52
N GLY A 424 9.18 -3.28 -6.50
CA GLY A 424 8.47 -2.38 -7.41
C GLY A 424 7.76 -2.98 -8.60
N SER A 425 8.45 -3.78 -9.42
CA SER A 425 7.88 -4.32 -10.66
C SER A 425 6.71 -5.26 -10.39
N THR A 426 6.78 -5.99 -9.27
CA THR A 426 5.67 -6.76 -8.70
C THR A 426 5.12 -6.10 -7.44
N THR A 427 6.01 -5.62 -6.56
CA THR A 427 5.67 -5.31 -5.17
C THR A 427 5.38 -3.82 -4.90
N GLN A 428 5.50 -2.95 -5.92
CA GLN A 428 5.00 -1.58 -5.92
C GLN A 428 5.31 -0.79 -4.62
N CYS A 429 6.60 -0.57 -4.32
CA CYS A 429 6.99 0.20 -3.13
C CYS A 429 6.27 1.57 -3.09
N LEU A 430 6.32 2.32 -4.19
CA LEU A 430 5.54 3.55 -4.39
C LEU A 430 4.13 3.22 -4.93
N ARG A 431 3.13 3.19 -4.04
CA ARG A 431 1.74 2.81 -4.34
C ARG A 431 0.66 3.71 -3.71
N GLY A 432 1.05 4.63 -2.83
CA GLY A 432 0.17 5.62 -2.20
C GLY A 432 -0.42 6.65 -3.17
N ALA A 433 -1.10 7.65 -2.62
CA ALA A 433 -1.78 8.72 -3.35
C ALA A 433 -0.88 9.50 -4.33
N MET A 434 0.43 9.59 -4.07
CA MET A 434 1.42 10.21 -4.96
C MET A 434 1.70 9.36 -6.21
N GLY A 435 2.00 8.06 -6.04
CA GLY A 435 2.18 7.13 -7.16
C GLY A 435 0.89 6.98 -7.99
N SER A 436 -0.26 6.94 -7.30
CA SER A 436 -1.59 6.97 -7.93
C SER A 436 -1.90 8.29 -8.68
N ALA A 437 -1.12 9.35 -8.48
CA ALA A 437 -1.19 10.60 -9.22
C ALA A 437 -0.13 10.74 -10.33
N GLY A 438 0.68 9.69 -10.57
CA GLY A 438 1.71 9.65 -11.62
C GLY A 438 3.08 10.21 -11.21
N ILE A 439 3.33 10.44 -9.92
CA ILE A 439 4.65 10.85 -9.41
C ILE A 439 5.61 9.64 -9.42
N VAL A 440 6.85 9.83 -9.87
CA VAL A 440 7.88 8.76 -9.93
C VAL A 440 8.92 8.88 -8.79
N CYS A 441 9.77 7.88 -8.63
CA CYS A 441 10.83 7.91 -7.60
C CYS A 441 11.78 9.12 -7.76
N GLN A 442 12.22 9.41 -8.99
CA GLN A 442 13.10 10.54 -9.27
C GLN A 442 12.46 11.89 -8.90
N ASP A 443 11.15 12.10 -9.07
CA ASP A 443 10.47 13.36 -8.69
C ASP A 443 10.72 13.77 -7.23
N CYS A 444 10.93 12.77 -6.37
CA CYS A 444 11.21 12.94 -4.95
C CYS A 444 12.72 12.82 -4.64
N HIS A 445 13.40 11.74 -5.02
CA HIS A 445 14.75 11.45 -4.52
C HIS A 445 15.88 11.88 -5.47
N GLY A 446 15.57 12.33 -6.69
CA GLY A 446 16.55 12.50 -7.76
C GLY A 446 16.99 11.17 -8.38
N GLY A 447 17.91 11.25 -9.34
CA GLY A 447 18.54 10.07 -9.95
C GLY A 447 19.56 9.37 -9.06
N LEU A 448 20.11 8.24 -9.50
CA LEU A 448 21.06 7.39 -8.76
C LEU A 448 22.26 8.18 -8.22
N LEU A 449 22.82 9.10 -9.00
CA LEU A 449 23.94 9.95 -8.57
C LEU A 449 23.54 11.01 -7.51
N ALA A 450 22.26 11.43 -7.47
CA ALA A 450 21.74 12.29 -6.42
C ALA A 450 21.43 11.50 -5.13
N VAL A 451 20.99 10.24 -5.24
CA VAL A 451 20.79 9.33 -4.10
C VAL A 451 22.13 8.87 -3.51
N ALA A 452 23.16 8.74 -4.34
CA ALA A 452 24.54 8.49 -3.93
C ALA A 452 25.18 9.64 -3.14
N GLY A 453 24.68 10.88 -3.29
CA GLY A 453 25.37 12.09 -2.82
C GLY A 453 26.55 12.53 -3.71
N ALA A 454 26.59 12.11 -4.97
CA ALA A 454 27.76 12.33 -5.85
C ALA A 454 27.94 13.78 -6.32
N TYR A 455 26.95 14.65 -6.11
CA TYR A 455 26.99 16.08 -6.45
C TYR A 455 27.06 17.01 -5.22
N LYS A 456 26.75 16.48 -4.03
CA LYS A 456 26.59 17.19 -2.76
C LYS A 456 26.39 16.18 -1.64
N ASP A 457 26.95 16.46 -0.48
CA ASP A 457 26.80 15.61 0.71
C ASP A 457 25.31 15.35 1.02
N ARG A 458 24.96 14.06 1.08
CA ARG A 458 23.62 13.55 1.42
C ARG A 458 23.78 12.31 2.28
N THR A 459 23.20 12.33 3.47
CA THR A 459 23.18 11.19 4.38
C THR A 459 21.95 10.33 4.07
N PRO A 460 22.08 9.12 3.50
CA PRO A 460 20.93 8.29 3.15
C PRO A 460 20.11 7.93 4.39
N TRP A 461 18.79 7.77 4.25
CA TRP A 461 17.81 7.55 5.33
C TRP A 461 17.54 8.76 6.26
N ILE A 462 18.41 9.78 6.24
CA ILE A 462 18.33 10.99 7.06
C ILE A 462 17.95 12.20 6.19
N ASP A 463 18.67 12.42 5.08
CA ASP A 463 18.42 13.46 4.08
C ASP A 463 17.45 12.96 3.00
N GLU A 464 16.19 12.84 3.40
CA GLU A 464 15.10 12.37 2.52
C GLU A 464 14.11 13.47 2.10
N PRO A 465 13.31 13.24 1.04
CA PRO A 465 12.34 14.20 0.52
C PRO A 465 11.29 14.63 1.53
N LYS A 466 10.80 15.87 1.37
CA LYS A 466 9.98 16.58 2.35
C LYS A 466 8.62 16.96 1.78
N CYS A 467 7.57 16.87 2.60
CA CYS A 467 6.20 17.15 2.17
C CYS A 467 6.07 18.61 1.72
N GLN A 468 6.69 19.53 2.46
CA GLN A 468 6.69 20.97 2.13
C GLN A 468 7.25 21.29 0.74
N SER A 469 8.11 20.44 0.18
CA SER A 469 8.76 20.68 -1.11
C SER A 469 7.79 20.66 -2.28
N CYS A 470 6.76 19.81 -2.23
CA CYS A 470 5.64 19.83 -3.17
C CYS A 470 4.41 20.56 -2.60
N HIS A 471 4.11 20.43 -1.31
CA HIS A 471 2.97 21.07 -0.63
C HIS A 471 3.36 22.46 -0.09
N THR A 472 3.66 23.37 -1.02
CA THR A 472 4.37 24.65 -0.74
C THR A 472 3.55 25.74 -0.04
N GLY A 473 2.43 25.38 0.60
CA GLY A 473 1.52 26.30 1.26
C GLY A 473 0.06 26.04 0.92
N ASP A 474 -0.75 27.10 0.97
CA ASP A 474 -2.21 27.04 0.90
C ASP A 474 -2.78 27.81 -0.30
N ALA A 475 -4.10 27.97 -0.39
CA ALA A 475 -4.75 28.55 -1.56
C ALA A 475 -4.40 30.02 -1.83
N VAL A 476 -3.89 30.77 -0.83
CA VAL A 476 -3.58 32.20 -0.98
C VAL A 476 -2.10 32.53 -0.81
N GLN A 477 -1.35 31.70 -0.06
CA GLN A 477 0.09 31.80 0.08
C GLN A 477 0.74 30.44 -0.26
N ASN A 478 1.23 30.31 -1.49
CA ASN A 478 1.96 29.15 -2.01
C ASN A 478 3.06 29.58 -2.98
N ARG A 479 4.02 28.70 -3.27
CA ARG A 479 5.13 29.02 -4.16
C ARG A 479 4.71 28.96 -5.64
N GLY A 480 5.00 30.03 -6.37
CA GLY A 480 4.82 30.10 -7.83
C GLY A 480 3.39 29.88 -8.33
N GLY A 481 2.38 30.21 -7.52
CA GLY A 481 0.96 30.08 -7.88
C GLY A 481 0.43 28.64 -7.88
N LYS A 482 1.19 27.67 -7.35
CA LYS A 482 0.78 26.26 -7.27
C LYS A 482 0.79 25.74 -5.84
N ILE A 483 -0.40 25.40 -5.34
CA ILE A 483 -0.62 24.73 -4.04
C ILE A 483 0.12 23.39 -3.96
N ARG A 484 0.28 22.69 -5.09
CA ARG A 484 0.99 21.41 -5.21
C ARG A 484 1.89 21.40 -6.44
N TRP A 485 3.13 20.96 -6.26
CA TRP A 485 4.09 20.64 -7.33
C TRP A 485 4.19 19.12 -7.54
N THR A 486 4.80 18.70 -8.64
CA THR A 486 5.08 17.28 -8.97
C THR A 486 6.45 16.83 -8.51
N THR A 487 7.42 17.74 -8.47
CA THR A 487 8.85 17.46 -8.27
C THR A 487 9.36 18.28 -7.08
N VAL A 488 10.15 17.68 -6.18
CA VAL A 488 10.53 18.30 -4.89
C VAL A 488 11.77 19.20 -4.96
N TYR A 489 12.50 19.20 -6.06
CA TYR A 489 13.73 19.96 -6.29
C TYR A 489 13.64 20.81 -7.57
N ASN A 490 14.64 21.65 -7.83
CA ASN A 490 14.78 22.34 -9.11
C ASN A 490 15.36 21.34 -10.14
N PRO A 491 14.73 21.05 -11.30
CA PRO A 491 15.28 20.11 -12.28
C PRO A 491 16.68 20.47 -12.83
N ALA A 492 17.15 21.70 -12.63
CA ALA A 492 18.53 22.11 -12.96
C ALA A 492 19.55 21.91 -11.81
N ASP A 493 19.13 21.43 -10.63
CA ASP A 493 20.01 21.00 -9.54
C ASP A 493 20.25 19.48 -9.63
N PRO A 494 21.43 19.00 -10.05
CA PRO A 494 21.73 17.58 -10.15
C PRO A 494 21.80 16.89 -8.78
N ALA A 495 21.99 17.63 -7.68
CA ALA A 495 21.95 17.08 -6.32
C ALA A 495 20.53 16.84 -5.80
N ALA A 496 19.49 17.24 -6.56
CA ALA A 496 18.09 17.11 -6.18
C ALA A 496 17.73 17.68 -4.80
N THR A 497 18.31 18.82 -4.41
CA THR A 497 18.12 19.43 -3.09
C THR A 497 16.62 19.70 -2.81
N PRO A 498 16.02 19.10 -1.76
CA PRO A 498 14.60 19.32 -1.45
C PRO A 498 14.28 20.79 -1.14
N LEU A 499 13.27 21.31 -1.83
CA LEU A 499 12.83 22.70 -1.71
C LEU A 499 12.14 22.95 -0.37
N LEU A 500 12.38 24.10 0.25
CA LEU A 500 11.71 24.50 1.48
C LEU A 500 10.55 25.45 1.17
N ALA A 501 9.40 25.26 1.82
CA ALA A 501 8.26 26.16 1.70
C ALA A 501 8.40 27.35 2.66
N GLU A 502 7.91 28.53 2.27
CA GLU A 502 7.73 29.65 3.20
C GLU A 502 6.50 29.40 4.11
N ASN A 503 5.35 29.08 3.49
CA ASN A 503 4.15 28.69 4.22
C ASN A 503 4.25 27.22 4.65
N LYS A 504 4.41 27.00 5.96
CA LYS A 504 4.57 25.66 6.57
C LYS A 504 3.24 24.92 6.83
N ARG A 505 2.07 25.38 6.36
CA ARG A 505 0.75 24.78 6.71
C ARG A 505 0.68 23.26 6.49
N PHE A 506 1.31 22.75 5.44
CA PHE A 506 1.39 21.31 5.09
C PHE A 506 2.82 20.76 5.14
N ALA A 507 3.71 21.43 5.90
CA ALA A 507 5.05 20.94 6.15
C ALA A 507 5.05 19.91 7.29
N GLU A 508 5.97 18.96 7.19
CA GLU A 508 6.50 18.21 8.32
C GLU A 508 7.27 19.13 9.29
N GLN A 509 7.65 18.64 10.48
CA GLN A 509 8.32 19.49 11.47
C GLN A 509 9.72 19.91 10.98
N ASN A 510 10.15 21.14 11.33
CA ASN A 510 11.48 21.64 10.95
C ASN A 510 12.57 20.63 11.36
N ASN A 511 13.50 20.35 10.44
CA ASN A 511 14.62 19.40 10.59
C ASN A 511 14.19 17.98 11.02
N THR A 512 12.94 17.59 10.77
CA THR A 512 12.37 16.29 11.10
C THR A 512 11.83 15.64 9.82
N LEU A 513 11.92 14.32 9.70
CA LEU A 513 11.29 13.58 8.59
C LEU A 513 9.80 13.38 8.84
N PHE A 514 9.01 13.16 7.78
CA PHE A 514 7.56 12.92 7.89
C PHE A 514 7.21 11.77 8.84
N ARG A 515 7.90 10.62 8.75
CA ARG A 515 7.70 9.45 9.64
C ARG A 515 7.97 9.76 11.12
N ASN A 516 8.85 10.73 11.40
CA ASN A 516 9.19 11.19 12.75
C ASN A 516 8.41 12.46 13.17
N SER A 517 7.51 12.98 12.32
CA SER A 517 6.83 14.27 12.55
C SER A 517 5.46 14.10 13.17
N ARG A 518 5.08 15.09 13.98
CA ARG A 518 3.84 15.13 14.75
C ARG A 518 3.10 16.46 14.57
N GLY A 519 1.78 16.42 14.66
CA GLY A 519 0.88 17.56 14.55
C GLY A 519 -0.36 17.40 15.44
N HIS A 520 -1.34 18.30 15.27
CA HIS A 520 -2.70 18.23 15.83
C HIS A 520 -2.84 17.42 17.14
N GLY A 521 -2.31 17.96 18.25
CA GLY A 521 -2.41 17.33 19.58
C GLY A 521 -1.36 16.26 19.91
N GLY A 522 -0.29 16.15 19.12
CA GLY A 522 0.81 15.18 19.33
C GLY A 522 0.69 13.90 18.49
N LEU A 523 -0.28 13.83 17.59
CA LEU A 523 -0.45 12.71 16.67
C LEU A 523 0.66 12.72 15.61
N ALA A 524 1.27 11.56 15.38
CA ALA A 524 2.20 11.36 14.26
C ALA A 524 1.50 11.63 12.92
N CYS A 525 2.25 12.12 11.93
CA CYS A 525 1.72 12.36 10.59
C CYS A 525 1.15 11.06 9.97
N GLU A 526 1.82 9.92 10.19
CA GLU A 526 1.42 8.61 9.68
C GLU A 526 0.12 8.09 10.33
N SER A 527 -0.18 8.44 11.58
CA SER A 527 -1.48 8.18 12.24
C SER A 527 -2.68 8.76 11.48
N CYS A 528 -2.46 9.82 10.69
CA CYS A 528 -3.49 10.48 9.88
C CYS A 528 -3.36 10.21 8.37
N HIS A 529 -2.14 10.04 7.86
CA HIS A 529 -1.87 9.97 6.42
C HIS A 529 -1.56 8.56 5.90
N GLY A 530 -1.28 7.59 6.78
CA GLY A 530 -0.61 6.36 6.39
C GLY A 530 0.89 6.57 6.19
N SER A 531 1.62 5.47 5.95
CA SER A 531 3.08 5.46 5.88
C SER A 531 3.67 6.19 4.67
N THR A 532 4.95 6.56 4.74
CA THR A 532 5.74 6.97 3.55
C THR A 532 5.56 5.97 2.38
N HIS A 533 5.61 6.43 1.13
CA HIS A 533 5.32 5.64 -0.10
C HIS A 533 3.90 5.02 -0.24
N ALA A 534 3.16 4.83 0.86
CA ALA A 534 1.85 4.17 0.94
C ALA A 534 0.70 5.11 1.38
N ILE A 535 0.97 6.43 1.45
CA ILE A 535 0.06 7.52 1.84
C ILE A 535 -1.37 7.30 1.30
N TRP A 536 -2.37 7.38 2.18
CA TRP A 536 -3.75 7.03 1.85
C TRP A 536 -4.45 8.05 0.93
N PRO A 537 -5.28 7.59 -0.03
CA PRO A 537 -5.58 6.19 -0.33
C PRO A 537 -4.45 5.53 -1.14
N SER A 538 -4.13 4.28 -0.80
CA SER A 538 -3.18 3.46 -1.55
C SER A 538 -3.86 2.67 -2.67
N ALA A 539 -3.10 2.28 -3.69
CA ALA A 539 -3.53 1.34 -4.72
C ALA A 539 -3.62 -0.12 -4.22
N GLU A 540 -2.95 -0.46 -3.10
CA GLU A 540 -3.05 -1.76 -2.43
C GLU A 540 -4.13 -1.73 -1.33
N ALA A 541 -4.96 -2.78 -1.27
CA ALA A 541 -6.08 -2.85 -0.36
C ALA A 541 -5.68 -2.96 1.12
N ASN A 542 -4.61 -3.70 1.45
CA ASN A 542 -4.15 -3.93 2.82
C ASN A 542 -3.71 -2.64 3.53
N ASP A 543 -3.07 -1.69 2.82
CA ASP A 543 -2.71 -0.38 3.40
C ASP A 543 -3.95 0.39 3.88
N ASN A 544 -5.07 0.27 3.16
CA ASN A 544 -6.27 1.07 3.38
C ASN A 544 -7.14 0.56 4.55
N VAL A 545 -6.85 -0.61 5.13
CA VAL A 545 -7.69 -1.23 6.18
C VAL A 545 -7.78 -0.35 7.42
N ALA A 546 -6.66 0.17 7.92
CA ALA A 546 -6.66 1.08 9.07
C ALA A 546 -7.54 2.33 8.83
N ALA A 547 -7.44 2.98 7.65
CA ALA A 547 -8.30 4.11 7.31
C ALA A 547 -9.80 3.74 7.29
N LEU A 548 -10.14 2.54 6.79
CA LEU A 548 -11.51 2.02 6.81
C LEU A 548 -12.01 1.77 8.24
N GLU A 549 -11.18 1.23 9.14
CA GLU A 549 -11.52 1.01 10.56
C GLU A 549 -11.58 2.31 11.39
N ILE A 550 -10.78 3.32 11.04
CA ILE A 550 -10.70 4.61 11.74
C ILE A 550 -11.89 5.51 11.37
N GLN A 551 -12.18 5.69 10.07
CA GLN A 551 -13.14 6.67 9.57
C GLN A 551 -14.22 6.12 8.62
N GLY A 552 -14.23 4.82 8.31
CA GLY A 552 -15.22 4.19 7.43
C GLY A 552 -14.99 4.41 5.93
N HIS A 553 -13.90 5.06 5.52
CA HIS A 553 -13.51 5.22 4.12
C HIS A 553 -11.99 5.34 3.93
N ALA A 554 -11.49 4.83 2.81
CA ALA A 554 -10.10 4.98 2.41
C ALA A 554 -9.74 6.45 2.09
N GLY A 555 -8.54 6.86 2.51
CA GLY A 555 -8.00 8.22 2.43
C GLY A 555 -7.37 8.67 3.76
N THR A 556 -6.68 9.82 3.74
CA THR A 556 -6.23 10.54 4.95
C THR A 556 -7.38 10.69 5.95
N ILE A 557 -7.10 10.57 7.25
CA ILE A 557 -8.10 10.70 8.32
C ILE A 557 -8.59 12.14 8.41
N THR A 558 -9.84 12.36 8.00
CA THR A 558 -10.51 13.68 8.10
C THR A 558 -11.68 13.67 9.07
N GLU A 559 -12.34 12.53 9.29
CA GLU A 559 -13.54 12.45 10.13
C GLU A 559 -13.22 12.65 11.62
N CYS A 560 -13.33 13.88 12.12
CA CYS A 560 -12.89 14.27 13.46
C CYS A 560 -13.48 13.40 14.59
N VAL A 561 -14.69 12.86 14.38
CA VAL A 561 -15.37 11.93 15.30
C VAL A 561 -14.57 10.66 15.63
N ALA A 562 -13.62 10.26 14.77
CA ALA A 562 -12.73 9.12 14.98
C ALA A 562 -11.90 9.24 16.28
N CYS A 563 -11.51 10.47 16.63
CA CYS A 563 -10.74 10.81 17.83
C CYS A 563 -11.56 11.64 18.83
N HIS A 564 -12.41 12.57 18.38
CA HIS A 564 -13.17 13.44 19.30
C HIS A 564 -14.52 12.87 19.77
N GLY A 565 -15.01 11.79 19.13
CA GLY A 565 -16.38 11.31 19.35
C GLY A 565 -17.42 12.38 19.02
N SER A 566 -18.51 12.44 19.79
CA SER A 566 -19.53 13.49 19.68
C SER A 566 -19.19 14.80 20.41
N GLY A 567 -18.06 14.86 21.14
CA GLY A 567 -17.74 15.97 22.05
C GLY A 567 -17.08 17.19 21.41
N LEU A 568 -16.86 17.19 20.10
CA LEU A 568 -16.20 18.31 19.40
C LEU A 568 -17.18 19.49 19.25
N ASN A 569 -16.77 20.68 19.69
CA ASN A 569 -17.45 21.94 19.36
C ASN A 569 -17.11 22.37 17.92
N LEU A 570 -17.83 23.37 17.37
CA LEU A 570 -17.42 23.96 16.09
C LEU A 570 -16.09 24.69 16.24
N THR A 571 -15.17 24.47 15.29
CA THR A 571 -13.83 25.05 15.32
C THR A 571 -13.21 25.12 13.92
N THR A 572 -12.17 25.94 13.79
CA THR A 572 -11.22 25.98 12.67
C THR A 572 -9.81 25.51 13.09
N ASN A 573 -9.64 25.04 14.33
CA ASN A 573 -8.36 24.60 14.91
C ASN A 573 -8.05 23.10 14.66
N GLY A 574 -8.60 22.52 13.60
CA GLY A 574 -8.28 21.17 13.16
C GLY A 574 -6.88 21.03 12.55
N PRO A 575 -6.48 19.84 12.09
CA PRO A 575 -5.22 19.65 11.38
C PRO A 575 -5.13 20.63 10.20
N HIS A 576 -3.96 21.25 10.00
CA HIS A 576 -3.72 22.27 8.95
C HIS A 576 -4.63 23.52 8.97
N GLY A 577 -5.44 23.72 10.03
CA GLY A 577 -6.48 24.74 10.08
C GLY A 577 -7.82 24.32 9.46
N MET A 578 -8.07 23.01 9.33
CA MET A 578 -9.36 22.48 8.91
C MET A 578 -10.46 22.76 9.94
N HIS A 579 -11.68 22.92 9.45
CA HIS A 579 -12.89 22.97 10.28
C HIS A 579 -13.54 21.59 10.44
N ASN A 580 -14.61 21.51 11.24
CA ASN A 580 -15.44 20.31 11.37
C ASN A 580 -15.92 19.84 9.98
N VAL A 581 -15.56 18.62 9.58
CA VAL A 581 -16.08 17.99 8.35
C VAL A 581 -17.24 17.05 8.67
N ASN A 582 -18.15 16.88 7.71
CA ASN A 582 -19.31 15.97 7.83
C ASN A 582 -20.20 16.25 9.07
N ASP A 583 -20.25 17.51 9.50
CA ASP A 583 -20.94 17.97 10.71
C ASP A 583 -22.07 18.92 10.34
N SER A 584 -23.32 18.51 10.54
CA SER A 584 -24.50 19.33 10.18
C SER A 584 -24.59 20.63 10.99
N ARG A 585 -23.90 20.74 12.12
CA ARG A 585 -23.82 21.98 12.89
C ARG A 585 -22.94 23.01 12.16
N TRP A 586 -21.86 22.57 11.52
CA TRP A 586 -20.97 23.47 10.76
C TRP A 586 -21.71 24.09 9.58
N ASN A 587 -22.38 23.26 8.78
CA ASN A 587 -23.18 23.71 7.63
C ASN A 587 -24.06 24.92 7.95
N ASN A 588 -24.74 24.87 9.10
CA ASN A 588 -25.77 25.83 9.50
C ASN A 588 -25.31 26.92 10.50
N ASN A 589 -24.02 26.98 10.86
CA ASN A 589 -23.51 27.89 11.90
C ASN A 589 -22.05 28.37 11.63
N HIS A 590 -21.58 28.35 10.38
CA HIS A 590 -20.21 28.72 10.04
C HIS A 590 -20.00 30.20 9.70
N SER A 591 -21.06 30.99 9.55
CA SER A 591 -21.02 32.43 9.22
C SER A 591 -20.12 33.23 10.15
N GLY A 592 -20.32 33.14 11.48
CA GLY A 592 -19.50 33.84 12.46
C GLY A 592 -18.01 33.45 12.46
N PHE A 593 -17.66 32.24 11.98
CA PHE A 593 -16.26 31.84 11.78
C PHE A 593 -15.64 32.52 10.55
N TYR A 594 -16.43 32.72 9.48
CA TYR A 594 -16.02 33.50 8.33
C TYR A 594 -15.90 34.99 8.67
N GLU A 595 -16.91 35.59 9.29
CA GLU A 595 -16.92 37.00 9.71
C GLU A 595 -15.72 37.34 10.62
N GLY A 596 -15.41 36.45 11.58
CA GLY A 596 -14.27 36.62 12.48
C GLY A 596 -12.89 36.38 11.84
N ASN A 597 -12.81 35.62 10.74
CA ASN A 597 -11.55 35.37 10.02
C ASN A 597 -11.75 34.94 8.55
N PRO A 598 -12.02 35.88 7.62
CA PRO A 598 -12.22 35.56 6.21
C PRO A 598 -10.98 34.91 5.57
N ALA A 599 -9.79 35.37 5.96
CA ALA A 599 -8.51 34.86 5.45
C ALA A 599 -8.28 33.38 5.79
N GLY A 600 -8.73 32.92 6.97
CA GLY A 600 -8.68 31.51 7.37
C GLY A 600 -9.50 30.61 6.45
N CYS A 601 -10.69 31.06 6.04
CA CYS A 601 -11.51 30.36 5.05
C CYS A 601 -10.88 30.41 3.66
N GLN A 602 -10.43 31.60 3.21
CA GLN A 602 -9.79 31.78 1.90
C GLN A 602 -8.52 30.91 1.73
N ALA A 603 -7.77 30.64 2.80
CA ALA A 603 -6.60 29.77 2.76
C ALA A 603 -6.91 28.33 2.28
N CYS A 604 -8.13 27.82 2.48
CA CYS A 604 -8.54 26.51 1.94
C CYS A 604 -9.48 26.63 0.73
N HIS A 605 -10.37 27.62 0.73
CA HIS A 605 -11.44 27.78 -0.27
C HIS A 605 -11.11 28.76 -1.41
N GLY A 606 -9.92 29.37 -1.41
CA GLY A 606 -9.50 30.35 -2.41
C GLY A 606 -9.98 31.76 -2.10
N LYS A 607 -9.37 32.77 -2.76
CA LYS A 607 -9.72 34.19 -2.57
C LYS A 607 -11.17 34.52 -2.98
N ASP A 608 -11.74 33.72 -3.88
CA ASP A 608 -13.11 33.81 -4.38
C ASP A 608 -14.10 32.88 -3.64
N LEU A 609 -13.63 32.13 -2.64
CA LEU A 609 -14.39 31.15 -1.85
C LEU A 609 -15.05 30.02 -2.66
N ARG A 610 -14.71 29.83 -3.95
CA ARG A 610 -15.30 28.81 -4.82
C ARG A 610 -14.74 27.39 -4.60
N GLY A 611 -13.75 27.27 -3.72
CA GLY A 611 -13.11 26.03 -3.32
C GLY A 611 -11.86 25.70 -4.13
N THR A 612 -10.96 24.91 -3.55
CA THR A 612 -9.70 24.50 -4.21
C THR A 612 -9.47 22.99 -4.12
N VAL A 613 -8.26 22.52 -4.48
CA VAL A 613 -7.83 21.15 -4.22
C VAL A 613 -7.83 20.79 -2.72
N LEU A 614 -7.79 21.78 -1.82
CA LEU A 614 -7.78 21.60 -0.37
C LEU A 614 -9.20 21.37 0.21
N SER A 615 -10.24 21.93 -0.40
CA SER A 615 -11.63 21.84 0.08
C SER A 615 -12.44 20.72 -0.60
N ARG A 616 -11.82 19.57 -0.86
CA ARG A 616 -12.48 18.43 -1.55
C ARG A 616 -13.17 17.49 -0.57
N ALA A 617 -14.37 17.02 -0.94
CA ALA A 617 -15.09 16.01 -0.16
C ALA A 617 -14.30 14.68 -0.12
N ALA A 618 -13.88 14.24 1.08
CA ALA A 618 -13.12 13.01 1.28
C ALA A 618 -13.92 11.73 0.95
N GLU A 619 -15.25 11.79 0.98
CA GLU A 619 -16.17 10.72 0.62
C GLU A 619 -17.48 11.31 0.07
N ASN A 620 -18.40 10.49 -0.44
CA ASN A 620 -19.75 10.89 -0.79
C ASN A 620 -20.50 11.38 0.47
N ARG A 621 -20.99 12.63 0.45
CA ARG A 621 -21.73 13.24 1.57
C ARG A 621 -23.14 13.67 1.14
N ARG A 622 -24.03 13.77 2.11
CA ARG A 622 -25.33 14.42 1.98
C ARG A 622 -25.45 15.45 3.09
N PHE A 623 -25.65 16.71 2.73
CA PHE A 623 -25.71 17.83 3.65
C PHE A 623 -27.12 18.40 3.68
N THR A 624 -27.66 18.64 4.87
CA THR A 624 -28.87 19.45 5.06
C THR A 624 -28.54 20.92 4.79
N LEU A 625 -29.50 21.66 4.24
CA LEU A 625 -29.42 23.11 4.02
C LEU A 625 -30.21 23.85 5.11
N GLU A 626 -29.89 25.13 5.37
CA GLU A 626 -30.59 25.95 6.37
C GLU A 626 -32.08 26.16 6.03
N GLU A 627 -32.39 26.46 4.77
CA GLU A 627 -33.76 26.60 4.24
C GLU A 627 -34.54 25.27 4.16
N GLY A 628 -33.90 24.15 4.53
CA GLY A 628 -34.43 22.80 4.40
C GLY A 628 -34.04 22.10 3.10
N GLY A 629 -34.38 20.82 2.99
CA GLY A 629 -33.88 19.97 1.91
C GLY A 629 -32.42 19.55 2.10
N THR A 630 -31.81 18.98 1.06
CA THR A 630 -30.44 18.44 1.13
C THR A 630 -29.68 18.50 -0.19
N VAL A 631 -28.42 18.93 -0.16
CA VAL A 631 -27.48 18.78 -1.28
C VAL A 631 -26.70 17.46 -1.16
N SER A 632 -26.36 16.83 -2.29
CA SER A 632 -25.54 15.61 -2.34
C SER A 632 -24.21 15.87 -3.03
N VAL A 633 -23.10 15.58 -2.35
CA VAL A 633 -21.74 15.87 -2.79
C VAL A 633 -21.00 14.56 -3.05
N LYS A 634 -20.34 14.44 -4.20
CA LYS A 634 -19.55 13.25 -4.57
C LYS A 634 -18.12 13.34 -4.04
N LYS A 635 -17.52 12.19 -3.72
CA LYS A 635 -16.10 12.08 -3.36
C LYS A 635 -15.23 12.81 -4.39
N GLY A 636 -14.26 13.60 -3.94
CA GLY A 636 -13.37 14.40 -4.78
C GLY A 636 -13.95 15.71 -5.33
N LYS A 637 -15.26 15.98 -5.19
CA LYS A 637 -15.85 17.28 -5.56
C LYS A 637 -15.29 18.37 -4.65
N VAL A 638 -14.81 19.44 -5.27
CA VAL A 638 -14.44 20.70 -4.62
C VAL A 638 -15.68 21.37 -4.02
N ILE A 639 -15.58 21.78 -2.76
CA ILE A 639 -16.59 22.53 -2.01
C ILE A 639 -16.15 24.00 -1.91
N GLY A 640 -16.98 24.89 -2.44
CA GLY A 640 -16.93 26.33 -2.19
C GLY A 640 -18.11 26.76 -1.32
N CYS A 641 -18.06 27.96 -0.75
CA CYS A 641 -19.17 28.53 0.03
C CYS A 641 -20.45 28.68 -0.83
N ASN A 642 -20.28 28.95 -2.13
CA ASN A 642 -21.38 29.06 -3.11
C ASN A 642 -22.13 27.74 -3.43
N LEU A 643 -21.88 26.65 -2.69
CA LEU A 643 -22.50 25.34 -2.92
C LEU A 643 -23.92 25.24 -2.34
N CYS A 644 -24.19 25.99 -1.26
CA CYS A 644 -25.42 25.87 -0.47
C CYS A 644 -26.24 27.17 -0.43
N HIS A 645 -25.58 28.32 -0.56
CA HIS A 645 -26.13 29.68 -0.51
C HIS A 645 -25.31 30.60 -1.44
N GLU A 646 -25.68 31.87 -1.55
CA GLU A 646 -24.86 32.86 -2.28
C GLU A 646 -23.56 33.21 -1.52
N LEU A 647 -22.62 33.90 -2.17
CA LEU A 647 -21.37 34.30 -1.54
C LEU A 647 -21.56 35.54 -0.65
N PRO A 648 -20.83 35.65 0.49
CA PRO A 648 -20.73 36.88 1.28
C PRO A 648 -20.05 38.03 0.53
#